data_AF-A0A9J7IT80-F1
#
_entry.id   AF-A0A9J7IT80-F1
#
_cell.length_a   1.000
_cell.length_b   1.000
_cell.length_c   1.000
_cell.angle_alpha   90.00
_cell.angle_beta   90.00
_cell.angle_gamma   90.00
#
_symmetry.space_group_name_H-M   'P 1'
#
loop_
_entity.id
_entity.type
_entity.pdbx_description
1 polymer ?
#
loop_
_entity_poly.entity_id
_entity_poly.type
_entity_poly.pdbx_seq_one_letter_code
_entity_poly.pdbx_strand_id
1 'polypeptide(L)'
;MKLLVLCLLAVACHGSTVKQQRRFPDNFLFGAATAAYQIEGGWDADGKGESIWDRLVHTNPTVIQDLTNGDIAADSYHNYKRDVEMMRELGLDAYRFSLSWSRILPTGMANEINPAGVAYYNNLINEMVKYNITPMVTLYHWDLPQKLQDLGGLMNPLFTDWYEDYARIVFENFGDRVKLFITFNEPREICFEGLEDMNKAPLLNTTGIGVYLCAKHLVLAHARAYHLYNNEFKPIQGGQCGITISVNWFEADTDSEEDLLAAELMRQVQWGLYAEPIFSDDGGFPKEFAERVAEKSAQQGFSRSRLPEFTEEERAFVKGSSDFFGVNHYTTVKVSATKYKPYLSAPSMMNDLDAWYFWPDDYPESASPWLKMAPNSIYHALTHLKEKYHNPAIYITENGWATYPDIGLIDDDRITYYRAAWESMLNTLDAGVNLKGYMVWSLLDNMEWLEGYVACFGLYQVDYEDPARTRTARKSAFVYKHLIKNRFIDYEYEPESLTMTIDDGFYSENREYLIEIWGSAAKTNLSPLQRTQNKLKYFTCEIRRCTEPPRLVMTYASIKTVNCLHGPVDMKSLVLCLLAVACHGSTVRQQRRFPDDFLFGAATSAYQIEGAWNEDGKGENIWDRLVHTNPTVIEDLTTGDVAADSYHNYKRDVEMMRELGLNAYRFSISWARILPTGMANQINPAGVAYYNNLINEMVKYNITPMVTLYHWDLPQKLQDLGGLMNPLFTEWYEDYARVVFENFGDRVKLFITFNEPSQICFEGLEYMNKAPLLNTFGVGVYLCAKHLVLAHARAYHLYNTEFKPTQGGQCGITISVNWFGADTDSAEDLMAAELMRQSQWGIYADPIFSAEGGLPKELLDRVAEKSAQQGFPRTRLSDFNEEEKAFIKGSADFFGVNHYTTVKVSATEHKQVYSAPSMLDDVNVGFYWPEENPKSASPWLSMAPNSIYHALTHLKEKYNNPKIYITENGWATYRNSSLIDNDRITYYRAAWESMLNTLDAGVNLKGYMVWSLLDNMEWLEGYIPCLGLYQVDYQDPARTRVARKSALVYKHLIKNRYIDYEYEPENLTMTIDDGF
;
A
#
# COMPACT_ATOMS: atom_id res chain seq x y z
N MET A 1 55.42 17.17 -4.18
CA MET A 1 54.59 18.34 -3.79
C MET A 1 53.36 18.55 -4.67
N LYS A 2 53.40 18.35 -6.00
CA LYS A 2 52.19 18.45 -6.86
C LYS A 2 51.20 17.26 -6.74
N LEU A 3 51.63 16.08 -6.27
CA LEU A 3 50.73 14.95 -6.01
C LEU A 3 49.98 15.06 -4.67
N LEU A 4 50.54 15.78 -3.68
CA LEU A 4 49.91 15.91 -2.35
C LEU A 4 48.75 16.91 -2.34
N VAL A 5 48.80 17.92 -3.23
CA VAL A 5 47.74 18.93 -3.37
C VAL A 5 46.54 18.38 -4.16
N LEU A 6 46.76 17.42 -5.07
CA LEU A 6 45.66 16.72 -5.77
C LEU A 6 44.93 15.71 -4.85
N CYS A 7 45.63 15.06 -3.92
CA CYS A 7 44.97 14.19 -2.94
C CYS A 7 44.16 14.96 -1.90
N LEU A 8 44.58 16.17 -1.52
CA LEU A 8 43.83 17.00 -0.56
C LEU A 8 42.60 17.69 -1.18
N LEU A 9 42.59 17.95 -2.49
CA LEU A 9 41.40 18.45 -3.20
C LEU A 9 40.40 17.34 -3.56
N ALA A 10 40.86 16.08 -3.75
CA ALA A 10 39.96 14.94 -3.95
C ALA A 10 39.24 14.50 -2.67
N VAL A 11 39.85 14.68 -1.49
CA VAL A 11 39.25 14.35 -0.19
C VAL A 11 38.29 15.46 0.30
N ALA A 12 38.30 16.65 -0.31
CA ALA A 12 37.37 17.74 0.01
C ALA A 12 36.11 17.78 -0.89
N CYS A 13 36.00 16.94 -1.92
CA CYS A 13 34.85 16.91 -2.83
C CYS A 13 34.09 15.58 -2.88
N HIS A 14 34.33 14.66 -1.94
CA HIS A 14 33.49 13.47 -1.72
C HIS A 14 33.07 13.39 -0.25
N GLY A 15 32.50 14.48 0.25
CA GLY A 15 31.49 14.41 1.30
C GLY A 15 30.16 13.99 0.68
N SER A 16 30.13 12.86 -0.03
CA SER A 16 28.86 12.17 -0.26
C SER A 16 28.39 11.76 1.13
N THR A 17 27.40 12.46 1.65
CA THR A 17 26.55 11.94 2.71
C THR A 17 25.99 10.63 2.19
N VAL A 18 26.67 9.53 2.51
CA VAL A 18 26.04 8.21 2.54
C VAL A 18 24.91 8.39 3.54
N LYS A 19 23.69 8.68 3.05
CA LYS A 19 22.51 8.67 3.90
C LYS A 19 22.40 7.24 4.41
N GLN A 20 22.68 7.10 5.69
CA GLN A 20 22.64 5.84 6.40
C GLN A 20 21.20 5.33 6.31
N GLN A 21 20.99 4.14 5.77
CA GLN A 21 19.69 3.48 5.78
C GLN A 21 19.14 3.52 7.22
N ARG A 22 17.93 4.06 7.42
CA ARG A 22 17.34 4.20 8.76
C ARG A 22 17.13 2.81 9.33
N ARG A 23 17.66 2.60 10.54
CA ARG A 23 17.69 1.31 11.21
C ARG A 23 17.08 1.44 12.59
N PHE A 24 16.37 0.40 13.00
CA PHE A 24 15.96 0.25 14.37
C PHE A 24 17.20 0.08 15.26
N PRO A 25 17.20 0.63 16.48
CA PRO A 25 18.30 0.44 17.43
C PRO A 25 18.60 -1.05 17.68
N ASP A 26 19.87 -1.39 17.89
CA ASP A 26 20.28 -2.78 18.14
C ASP A 26 19.62 -3.40 19.38
N ASN A 27 19.26 -2.55 20.35
CA ASN A 27 18.57 -2.95 21.58
C ASN A 27 17.03 -2.86 21.50
N PHE A 28 16.48 -2.57 20.32
CA PHE A 28 15.03 -2.53 20.10
C PHE A 28 14.47 -3.97 20.13
N LEU A 29 13.41 -4.21 20.89
CA LEU A 29 12.79 -5.54 20.97
C LEU A 29 11.77 -5.73 19.84
N PHE A 30 11.95 -6.76 19.03
CA PHE A 30 10.89 -7.23 18.12
C PHE A 30 10.24 -8.49 18.67
N GLY A 31 8.92 -8.49 18.73
CA GLY A 31 8.17 -9.65 19.17
C GLY A 31 6.84 -9.80 18.45
N ALA A 32 6.06 -10.76 18.95
CA ALA A 32 4.68 -10.97 18.55
C ALA A 32 3.84 -11.16 19.82
N ALA A 33 2.53 -11.04 19.68
CA ALA A 33 1.63 -11.08 20.81
C ALA A 33 0.37 -11.93 20.54
N THR A 34 -0.19 -12.50 21.62
CA THR A 34 -1.47 -13.23 21.63
C THR A 34 -2.21 -13.06 22.96
N ALA A 35 -3.47 -13.52 23.04
CA ALA A 35 -4.26 -13.59 24.27
C ALA A 35 -4.76 -15.01 24.57
N ALA A 36 -4.89 -15.32 25.86
CA ALA A 36 -5.27 -16.63 26.36
C ALA A 36 -6.58 -17.14 25.75
N TYR A 37 -7.69 -16.39 25.90
CA TYR A 37 -8.99 -16.83 25.40
C TYR A 37 -9.01 -17.03 23.87
N GLN A 38 -8.27 -16.20 23.13
CA GLN A 38 -8.29 -16.22 21.67
C GLN A 38 -7.51 -17.38 21.04
N ILE A 39 -6.52 -17.97 21.76
CA ILE A 39 -5.63 -18.99 21.18
C ILE A 39 -5.47 -20.27 22.02
N GLU A 40 -5.74 -20.27 23.33
CA GLU A 40 -5.43 -21.43 24.17
C GLU A 40 -6.36 -22.62 23.92
N GLY A 41 -7.68 -22.39 23.92
CA GLY A 41 -8.67 -23.46 23.99
C GLY A 41 -8.66 -24.20 25.32
N GLY A 42 -9.22 -25.41 25.36
CA GLY A 42 -9.28 -26.25 26.55
C GLY A 42 -10.03 -25.56 27.69
N TRP A 43 -11.22 -25.05 27.39
CA TRP A 43 -11.99 -24.19 28.30
C TRP A 43 -12.35 -24.86 29.63
N ASP A 44 -12.58 -26.17 29.64
CA ASP A 44 -12.89 -27.02 30.80
C ASP A 44 -11.83 -28.11 31.07
N ALA A 45 -10.69 -28.03 30.39
CA ALA A 45 -9.60 -28.99 30.52
C ALA A 45 -8.83 -28.80 31.83
N ASP A 46 -8.37 -29.92 32.41
CA ASP A 46 -7.46 -29.97 33.56
C ASP A 46 -7.86 -29.06 34.74
N GLY A 47 -9.16 -28.96 35.00
CA GLY A 47 -9.71 -28.21 36.13
C GLY A 47 -9.73 -26.69 35.94
N LYS A 48 -9.57 -26.17 34.71
CA LYS A 48 -9.85 -24.76 34.42
C LYS A 48 -11.29 -24.41 34.80
N GLY A 49 -11.48 -23.25 35.44
CA GLY A 49 -12.79 -22.67 35.71
C GLY A 49 -13.37 -21.90 34.53
N GLU A 50 -14.67 -21.65 34.60
CA GLU A 50 -15.38 -20.83 33.61
C GLU A 50 -15.01 -19.34 33.74
N SER A 51 -14.71 -18.70 32.62
CA SER A 51 -14.57 -17.24 32.48
C SER A 51 -15.86 -16.58 31.99
N ILE A 52 -15.92 -15.26 32.04
CA ILE A 52 -17.05 -14.48 31.51
C ILE A 52 -17.28 -14.70 30.02
N TRP A 53 -16.22 -14.97 29.24
CA TRP A 53 -16.34 -15.28 27.83
C TRP A 53 -16.91 -16.67 27.60
N ASP A 54 -16.41 -17.68 28.32
CA ASP A 54 -16.95 -19.06 28.28
C ASP A 54 -18.46 -19.03 28.57
N ARG A 55 -18.86 -18.37 29.66
CA ARG A 55 -20.26 -18.21 30.06
C ARG A 55 -21.09 -17.54 28.97
N LEU A 56 -20.59 -16.45 28.40
CA LEU A 56 -21.31 -15.68 27.38
C LEU A 56 -21.58 -16.52 26.14
N VAL A 57 -20.56 -17.15 25.57
CA VAL A 57 -20.70 -17.89 24.31
C VAL A 57 -21.50 -19.19 24.46
N HIS A 58 -21.45 -19.84 25.63
CA HIS A 58 -22.28 -21.03 25.89
C HIS A 58 -23.74 -20.71 26.15
N THR A 59 -24.02 -19.56 26.78
CA THR A 59 -25.40 -19.18 27.11
C THR A 59 -26.09 -18.37 26.01
N ASN A 60 -25.32 -17.65 25.19
CA ASN A 60 -25.82 -16.82 24.11
C ASN A 60 -24.89 -16.85 22.90
N PRO A 61 -24.79 -17.99 22.16
CA PRO A 61 -23.85 -18.13 21.04
C PRO A 61 -24.13 -17.16 19.89
N THR A 62 -25.35 -16.63 19.78
CA THR A 62 -25.74 -15.71 18.69
C THR A 62 -25.08 -14.33 18.76
N VAL A 63 -24.35 -14.02 19.84
CA VAL A 63 -23.56 -12.78 19.93
C VAL A 63 -22.28 -12.84 19.12
N ILE A 64 -21.80 -14.04 18.78
CA ILE A 64 -20.64 -14.24 17.93
C ILE A 64 -21.11 -14.28 16.48
N GLN A 65 -20.49 -13.48 15.62
CA GLN A 65 -20.90 -13.26 14.23
C GLN A 65 -21.04 -14.56 13.42
N ASP A 66 -20.11 -15.48 13.58
CA ASP A 66 -20.09 -16.79 12.89
C ASP A 66 -20.64 -17.94 13.75
N LEU A 67 -21.19 -17.63 14.93
CA LEU A 67 -21.73 -18.59 15.91
C LEU A 67 -20.70 -19.57 16.48
N THR A 68 -19.40 -19.29 16.32
CA THR A 68 -18.33 -20.13 16.87
C THR A 68 -17.97 -19.74 18.31
N ASN A 69 -17.03 -20.48 18.92
CA ASN A 69 -16.57 -20.22 20.28
C ASN A 69 -15.06 -20.49 20.44
N GLY A 70 -14.53 -20.14 21.62
CA GLY A 70 -13.13 -20.27 21.99
C GLY A 70 -12.79 -21.60 22.70
N ASP A 71 -13.69 -22.59 22.68
CA ASP A 71 -13.52 -23.83 23.45
C ASP A 71 -12.25 -24.58 23.06
N ILE A 72 -11.90 -24.53 21.77
CA ILE A 72 -10.68 -25.11 21.19
C ILE A 72 -9.76 -24.03 20.66
N ALA A 73 -10.28 -22.98 20.00
CA ALA A 73 -9.48 -21.92 19.39
C ALA A 73 -8.34 -22.48 18.50
N ALA A 74 -7.15 -21.89 18.59
CA ALA A 74 -5.94 -22.42 17.95
C ALA A 74 -5.32 -23.61 18.70
N ASP A 75 -5.89 -24.04 19.83
CA ASP A 75 -5.41 -25.16 20.65
C ASP A 75 -3.96 -25.01 21.11
N SER A 76 -3.55 -23.79 21.46
CA SER A 76 -2.19 -23.51 21.95
C SER A 76 -1.91 -24.15 23.30
N TYR A 77 -2.97 -24.49 24.06
CA TYR A 77 -2.84 -25.25 25.31
C TYR A 77 -2.09 -26.59 25.11
N HIS A 78 -2.34 -27.26 23.99
CA HIS A 78 -1.64 -28.50 23.62
C HIS A 78 -0.47 -28.26 22.66
N ASN A 79 -0.46 -27.15 21.92
CA ASN A 79 0.50 -26.89 20.82
C ASN A 79 1.59 -25.84 21.13
N TYR A 80 1.75 -25.40 22.38
CA TYR A 80 2.71 -24.35 22.76
C TYR A 80 4.15 -24.54 22.24
N LYS A 81 4.60 -25.80 22.05
CA LYS A 81 5.93 -26.08 21.48
C LYS A 81 6.04 -25.66 20.02
N ARG A 82 4.99 -25.89 19.23
CA ARG A 82 4.91 -25.43 17.84
C ARG A 82 4.84 -23.91 17.83
N ASP A 83 4.08 -23.30 18.75
CA ASP A 83 3.99 -21.84 18.81
C ASP A 83 5.36 -21.21 19.14
N VAL A 84 6.14 -21.79 20.07
CA VAL A 84 7.52 -21.35 20.33
C VAL A 84 8.45 -21.61 19.14
N GLU A 85 8.23 -22.67 18.37
CA GLU A 85 8.98 -22.90 17.13
C GLU A 85 8.74 -21.80 16.09
N MET A 86 7.51 -21.32 15.93
CA MET A 86 7.19 -20.17 15.06
C MET A 86 7.93 -18.89 15.49
N MET A 87 8.06 -18.67 16.81
CA MET A 87 8.83 -17.54 17.33
C MET A 87 10.31 -17.64 16.93
N ARG A 88 10.85 -18.86 16.84
CA ARG A 88 12.23 -19.11 16.39
C ARG A 88 12.39 -18.96 14.89
N GLU A 89 11.41 -19.42 14.13
CA GLU A 89 11.32 -19.23 12.68
C GLU A 89 11.40 -17.74 12.32
N LEU A 90 10.67 -16.89 13.06
CA LEU A 90 10.69 -15.42 12.91
C LEU A 90 11.94 -14.74 13.48
N GLY A 91 12.62 -15.36 14.45
CA GLY A 91 13.77 -14.77 15.15
C GLY A 91 13.38 -13.74 16.23
N LEU A 92 12.22 -13.91 16.87
CA LEU A 92 11.70 -12.96 17.87
C LEU A 92 12.63 -12.77 19.08
N ASP A 93 12.69 -11.53 19.58
CA ASP A 93 13.35 -11.16 20.84
C ASP A 93 12.46 -11.42 22.06
N ALA A 94 11.16 -11.21 21.89
CA ALA A 94 10.16 -11.29 22.95
C ALA A 94 8.85 -11.87 22.41
N TYR A 95 8.07 -12.44 23.30
CA TYR A 95 6.70 -12.85 23.01
C TYR A 95 5.79 -12.42 24.16
N ARG A 96 4.75 -11.67 23.81
CA ARG A 96 3.74 -11.21 24.74
C ARG A 96 2.56 -12.17 24.73
N PHE A 97 2.21 -12.73 25.88
CA PHE A 97 1.04 -13.58 26.02
C PHE A 97 0.34 -13.27 27.33
N SER A 98 -0.97 -13.57 27.41
CA SER A 98 -1.70 -13.43 28.67
C SER A 98 -1.86 -14.76 29.40
N LEU A 99 -2.06 -14.65 30.71
CA LEU A 99 -2.47 -15.76 31.56
C LEU A 99 -3.99 -15.79 31.65
N SER A 100 -4.57 -16.98 31.63
CA SER A 100 -5.97 -17.20 31.95
C SER A 100 -6.15 -17.30 33.46
N TRP A 101 -6.77 -16.27 34.04
CA TRP A 101 -7.04 -16.23 35.48
C TRP A 101 -7.87 -17.45 35.90
N SER A 102 -8.93 -17.78 35.17
CA SER A 102 -9.78 -18.94 35.50
C SER A 102 -9.05 -20.28 35.30
N ARG A 103 -7.97 -20.34 34.52
CA ARG A 103 -7.11 -21.54 34.42
C ARG A 103 -6.20 -21.70 35.63
N ILE A 104 -5.65 -20.60 36.17
CA ILE A 104 -4.76 -20.62 37.33
C ILE A 104 -5.56 -20.75 38.63
N LEU A 105 -6.63 -19.98 38.77
CA LEU A 105 -7.55 -19.96 39.91
C LEU A 105 -8.97 -20.28 39.41
N PRO A 106 -9.40 -21.56 39.42
CA PRO A 106 -10.70 -21.97 38.88
C PRO A 106 -11.90 -21.32 39.56
N THR A 107 -11.73 -20.89 40.82
CA THR A 107 -12.75 -20.16 41.56
C THR A 107 -12.59 -18.63 41.51
N GLY A 108 -11.51 -18.16 40.89
CA GLY A 108 -11.00 -16.79 40.95
C GLY A 108 -10.25 -16.45 42.24
N MET A 109 -10.32 -17.30 43.27
CA MET A 109 -9.78 -17.02 44.60
C MET A 109 -8.48 -17.79 44.87
N ALA A 110 -7.55 -17.17 45.59
CA ALA A 110 -6.22 -17.71 45.89
C ALA A 110 -6.22 -19.00 46.75
N ASN A 111 -7.34 -19.36 47.38
CA ASN A 111 -7.45 -20.58 48.19
C ASN A 111 -7.50 -21.86 47.35
N GLU A 112 -7.70 -21.76 46.03
CA GLU A 112 -7.76 -22.91 45.13
C GLU A 112 -6.93 -22.63 43.87
N ILE A 113 -5.69 -23.11 43.87
CA ILE A 113 -4.77 -23.00 42.74
C ILE A 113 -4.84 -24.29 41.93
N ASN A 114 -4.99 -24.17 40.61
CA ASN A 114 -4.91 -25.29 39.69
C ASN A 114 -3.45 -25.60 39.32
N PRO A 115 -2.87 -26.72 39.79
CA PRO A 115 -1.48 -27.06 39.49
C PRO A 115 -1.24 -27.32 38.01
N ALA A 116 -2.24 -27.83 37.27
CA ALA A 116 -2.11 -28.12 35.84
C ALA A 116 -2.08 -26.82 35.01
N GLY A 117 -2.90 -25.83 35.36
CA GLY A 117 -2.84 -24.49 34.77
C GLY A 117 -1.48 -23.82 35.00
N VAL A 118 -0.97 -23.88 36.23
CA VAL A 118 0.39 -23.38 36.55
C VAL A 118 1.48 -24.14 35.80
N ALA A 119 1.34 -25.46 35.63
CA ALA A 119 2.29 -26.28 34.89
C ALA A 119 2.33 -25.91 33.41
N TYR A 120 1.19 -25.65 32.77
CA TYR A 120 1.11 -25.21 31.38
C TYR A 120 1.93 -23.94 31.12
N TYR A 121 1.69 -22.87 31.89
CA TYR A 121 2.45 -21.62 31.72
C TYR A 121 3.93 -21.77 32.06
N ASN A 122 4.27 -22.59 33.06
CA ASN A 122 5.66 -22.94 33.33
C ASN A 122 6.31 -23.63 32.12
N ASN A 123 5.61 -24.55 31.45
CA ASN A 123 6.12 -25.25 30.28
C ASN A 123 6.32 -24.29 29.10
N LEU A 124 5.36 -23.41 28.82
CA LEU A 124 5.48 -22.39 27.78
C LEU A 124 6.67 -21.45 28.06
N ILE A 125 6.75 -20.88 29.27
CA ILE A 125 7.84 -19.99 29.68
C ILE A 125 9.19 -20.70 29.59
N ASN A 126 9.29 -21.95 30.05
CA ASN A 126 10.52 -22.73 29.98
C ASN A 126 10.95 -22.99 28.53
N GLU A 127 10.01 -23.32 27.64
CA GLU A 127 10.32 -23.55 26.23
C GLU A 127 10.77 -22.26 25.54
N MET A 128 10.18 -21.10 25.86
CA MET A 128 10.63 -19.79 25.38
C MET A 128 12.04 -19.43 25.88
N VAL A 129 12.27 -19.55 27.19
CA VAL A 129 13.56 -19.24 27.82
C VAL A 129 14.68 -20.14 27.28
N LYS A 130 14.38 -21.41 27.01
CA LYS A 130 15.31 -22.36 26.36
C LYS A 130 15.87 -21.83 25.03
N TYR A 131 15.12 -21.00 24.31
CA TYR A 131 15.55 -20.38 23.05
C TYR A 131 15.79 -18.87 23.17
N ASN A 132 15.99 -18.35 24.39
CA ASN A 132 16.27 -16.94 24.66
C ASN A 132 15.18 -15.96 24.15
N ILE A 133 13.93 -16.40 24.10
CA ILE A 133 12.79 -15.52 23.81
C ILE A 133 12.30 -14.95 25.14
N THR A 134 12.26 -13.63 25.25
CA THR A 134 11.88 -12.93 26.48
C THR A 134 10.37 -13.02 26.69
N PRO A 135 9.88 -13.59 27.81
CA PRO A 135 8.46 -13.58 28.15
C PRO A 135 8.02 -12.18 28.59
N MET A 136 7.00 -11.64 27.92
CA MET A 136 6.24 -10.47 28.36
C MET A 136 4.84 -10.94 28.76
N VAL A 137 4.53 -10.95 30.05
CA VAL A 137 3.32 -11.61 30.57
C VAL A 137 2.26 -10.59 30.92
N THR A 138 1.09 -10.72 30.30
CA THR A 138 -0.13 -9.99 30.66
C THR A 138 -0.93 -10.78 31.70
N LEU A 139 -1.15 -10.22 32.88
CA LEU A 139 -1.87 -10.89 33.97
C LEU A 139 -3.36 -11.05 33.67
N TYR A 140 -3.97 -10.04 33.05
CA TYR A 140 -5.40 -10.02 32.75
C TYR A 140 -5.67 -9.51 31.34
N HIS A 141 -6.34 -10.35 30.54
CA HIS A 141 -6.73 -10.03 29.17
C HIS A 141 -8.19 -10.47 28.93
N TRP A 142 -9.10 -9.75 29.61
CA TRP A 142 -10.55 -9.77 29.40
C TRP A 142 -11.27 -11.05 29.84
N ASP A 143 -10.59 -11.98 30.51
CA ASP A 143 -11.05 -13.33 30.80
C ASP A 143 -11.31 -13.57 32.29
N LEU A 144 -12.06 -12.67 32.92
CA LEU A 144 -12.41 -12.75 34.34
C LEU A 144 -13.08 -14.09 34.69
N PRO A 145 -12.72 -14.75 35.80
CA PRO A 145 -13.46 -15.90 36.31
C PRO A 145 -14.93 -15.54 36.58
N GLN A 146 -15.86 -16.34 36.07
CA GLN A 146 -17.30 -16.05 36.15
C GLN A 146 -17.77 -15.89 37.60
N LYS A 147 -17.21 -16.64 38.55
CA LYS A 147 -17.55 -16.52 39.97
C LYS A 147 -17.26 -15.13 40.55
N LEU A 148 -16.25 -14.43 40.06
CA LEU A 148 -15.97 -13.04 40.48
C LEU A 148 -16.96 -12.07 39.83
N GLN A 149 -17.37 -12.35 38.59
CA GLN A 149 -18.42 -11.58 37.92
C GLN A 149 -19.76 -11.69 38.65
N ASP A 150 -20.12 -12.88 39.14
CA ASP A 150 -21.34 -13.10 39.94
C ASP A 150 -21.35 -12.29 41.25
N LEU A 151 -20.16 -11.92 41.76
CA LEU A 151 -19.99 -11.04 42.91
C LEU A 151 -19.95 -9.54 42.54
N GLY A 152 -20.14 -9.19 41.27
CA GLY A 152 -20.14 -7.80 40.78
C GLY A 152 -18.91 -7.42 39.94
N GLY A 153 -17.98 -8.35 39.71
CA GLY A 153 -16.83 -8.16 38.82
C GLY A 153 -15.99 -6.94 39.17
N LEU A 154 -15.51 -6.22 38.15
CA LEU A 154 -14.65 -5.04 38.32
C LEU A 154 -15.38 -3.84 38.94
N MET A 155 -16.71 -3.84 39.01
CA MET A 155 -17.47 -2.81 39.73
C MET A 155 -17.46 -3.05 41.25
N ASN A 156 -17.03 -4.22 41.72
CA ASN A 156 -16.96 -4.52 43.15
C ASN A 156 -15.66 -3.92 43.74
N PRO A 157 -15.71 -3.14 44.84
CA PRO A 157 -14.51 -2.60 45.48
C PRO A 157 -13.51 -3.67 45.97
N LEU A 158 -13.99 -4.88 46.30
CA LEU A 158 -13.15 -6.01 46.70
C LEU A 158 -12.34 -6.61 45.53
N PHE A 159 -12.65 -6.25 44.28
CA PHE A 159 -11.89 -6.70 43.12
C PHE A 159 -10.40 -6.39 43.25
N THR A 160 -10.06 -5.24 43.84
CA THR A 160 -8.66 -4.83 44.03
C THR A 160 -7.87 -5.77 44.92
N ASP A 161 -8.52 -6.37 45.93
CA ASP A 161 -7.90 -7.37 46.82
C ASP A 161 -7.75 -8.72 46.09
N TRP A 162 -8.80 -9.19 45.42
CA TRP A 162 -8.76 -10.46 44.67
C TRP A 162 -7.72 -10.44 43.55
N TYR A 163 -7.57 -9.30 42.88
CA TYR A 163 -6.57 -9.12 41.84
C TYR A 163 -5.15 -9.09 42.40
N GLU A 164 -4.93 -8.45 43.56
CA GLU A 164 -3.62 -8.49 44.25
C GLU A 164 -3.24 -9.92 44.65
N ASP A 165 -4.19 -10.68 45.20
CA ASP A 165 -4.00 -12.09 45.57
C ASP A 165 -3.64 -12.96 44.35
N TYR A 166 -4.31 -12.74 43.22
CA TYR A 166 -3.98 -13.41 41.95
C TYR A 166 -2.60 -13.00 41.43
N ALA A 167 -2.28 -11.70 41.41
CA ALA A 167 -0.99 -11.18 40.96
C ALA A 167 0.17 -11.74 41.79
N ARG A 168 -0.02 -11.88 43.11
CA ARG A 168 0.97 -12.52 44.01
C ARG A 168 1.30 -13.94 43.56
N ILE A 169 0.29 -14.76 43.30
CA ILE A 169 0.47 -16.14 42.83
C ILE A 169 1.22 -16.17 41.49
N VAL A 170 0.89 -15.26 40.57
CA VAL A 170 1.58 -15.12 39.28
C VAL A 170 3.07 -14.78 39.49
N PHE A 171 3.37 -13.78 40.31
CA PHE A 171 4.75 -13.35 40.56
C PHE A 171 5.57 -14.42 41.27
N GLU A 172 5.00 -15.14 42.23
CA GLU A 172 5.65 -16.26 42.93
C GLU A 172 6.01 -17.42 42.00
N ASN A 173 5.12 -17.75 41.04
CA ASN A 173 5.30 -18.92 40.19
C ASN A 173 6.13 -18.66 38.93
N PHE A 174 6.13 -17.43 38.40
CA PHE A 174 6.69 -17.14 37.08
C PHE A 174 7.76 -16.04 37.06
N GLY A 175 7.81 -15.17 38.09
CA GLY A 175 8.67 -13.99 38.07
C GLY A 175 10.17 -14.27 38.18
N ASP A 176 10.56 -15.50 38.53
CA ASP A 176 11.95 -15.95 38.44
C ASP A 176 12.47 -15.87 36.99
N ARG A 177 11.62 -16.15 36.00
CA ARG A 177 11.95 -16.16 34.55
C ARG A 177 11.36 -14.98 33.77
N VAL A 178 10.21 -14.45 34.17
CA VAL A 178 9.55 -13.33 33.50
C VAL A 178 10.12 -12.00 33.97
N LYS A 179 10.45 -11.10 33.03
CA LYS A 179 11.05 -9.78 33.33
C LYS A 179 10.21 -8.59 32.87
N LEU A 180 9.14 -8.83 32.12
CA LEU A 180 8.22 -7.79 31.67
C LEU A 180 6.80 -8.25 32.04
N PHE A 181 6.19 -7.56 33.00
CA PHE A 181 4.82 -7.81 33.42
C PHE A 181 3.91 -6.67 32.99
N ILE A 182 2.75 -7.03 32.44
CA ILE A 182 1.63 -6.13 32.14
C ILE A 182 0.49 -6.54 33.05
N THR A 183 -0.04 -5.62 33.86
CA THR A 183 -1.17 -5.96 34.75
C THR A 183 -2.46 -6.16 33.96
N PHE A 184 -2.84 -5.16 33.16
CA PHE A 184 -4.08 -5.13 32.39
C PHE A 184 -3.78 -4.85 30.93
N ASN A 185 -4.43 -5.59 30.03
CA ASN A 185 -4.59 -5.19 28.64
C ASN A 185 -5.86 -4.34 28.50
N GLU A 186 -5.74 -3.17 27.88
CA GLU A 186 -6.87 -2.42 27.32
C GLU A 186 -8.02 -2.17 28.30
N PRO A 187 -7.78 -1.36 29.35
CA PRO A 187 -8.77 -1.06 30.39
C PRO A 187 -10.10 -0.51 29.86
N ARG A 188 -10.05 0.28 28.78
CA ARG A 188 -11.24 0.89 28.17
C ARG A 188 -12.15 -0.17 27.57
N GLU A 189 -11.59 -1.16 26.90
CA GLU A 189 -12.32 -2.29 26.31
C GLU A 189 -12.99 -3.12 27.43
N ILE A 190 -12.29 -3.34 28.55
CA ILE A 190 -12.85 -4.03 29.72
C ILE A 190 -14.03 -3.26 30.32
N CYS A 191 -13.85 -1.97 30.59
CA CYS A 191 -14.82 -1.20 31.35
C CYS A 191 -15.94 -0.60 30.49
N PHE A 192 -15.61 0.01 29.35
CA PHE A 192 -16.59 0.64 28.46
C PHE A 192 -17.28 -0.40 27.58
N GLU A 193 -16.52 -1.22 26.84
CA GLU A 193 -17.15 -2.18 25.92
C GLU A 193 -17.81 -3.36 26.65
N GLY A 194 -17.31 -3.73 27.83
CA GLY A 194 -17.92 -4.76 28.67
C GLY A 194 -19.18 -4.33 29.44
N LEU A 195 -19.27 -3.06 29.87
CA LEU A 195 -20.26 -2.61 30.85
C LEU A 195 -21.22 -1.51 30.36
N GLU A 196 -20.95 -0.90 29.21
CA GLU A 196 -21.79 0.16 28.63
C GLU A 196 -22.10 -0.07 27.14
N ASP A 197 -21.08 -0.22 26.29
CA ASP A 197 -21.24 -0.38 24.84
C ASP A 197 -21.75 -1.79 24.44
N MET A 198 -21.60 -2.76 25.34
CA MET A 198 -21.97 -4.16 25.14
C MET A 198 -21.33 -4.78 23.89
N ASN A 199 -20.04 -4.52 23.68
CA ASN A 199 -19.23 -5.05 22.59
C ASN A 199 -18.17 -6.06 23.07
N LYS A 200 -18.06 -6.30 24.39
CA LYS A 200 -17.20 -7.32 25.00
C LYS A 200 -17.90 -8.01 26.17
N ALA A 201 -17.49 -9.23 26.52
CA ALA A 201 -18.02 -9.89 27.71
C ALA A 201 -17.83 -9.00 28.97
N PRO A 202 -18.81 -8.92 29.88
CA PRO A 202 -20.04 -9.73 29.97
C PRO A 202 -21.29 -9.13 29.31
N LEU A 203 -21.17 -8.12 28.44
CA LEU A 203 -22.29 -7.40 27.79
C LEU A 203 -23.31 -6.83 28.79
N LEU A 204 -22.83 -6.21 29.87
CA LEU A 204 -23.72 -5.58 30.85
C LEU A 204 -24.15 -4.19 30.38
N ASN A 205 -25.37 -3.79 30.73
CA ASN A 205 -25.89 -2.44 30.48
C ASN A 205 -25.94 -1.66 31.80
N THR A 206 -24.79 -1.16 32.24
CA THR A 206 -24.63 -0.37 33.48
C THR A 206 -24.28 1.09 33.19
N THR A 207 -24.90 1.59 32.12
CA THR A 207 -24.61 2.86 31.45
C THR A 207 -24.42 4.04 32.43
N GLY A 208 -23.32 4.76 32.25
CA GLY A 208 -22.99 6.01 32.92
C GLY A 208 -22.56 5.89 34.38
N ILE A 209 -22.52 4.69 34.97
CA ILE A 209 -22.12 4.47 36.37
C ILE A 209 -21.11 3.32 36.47
N GLY A 210 -21.43 2.14 35.92
CA GLY A 210 -20.61 0.95 36.06
C GLY A 210 -19.23 1.09 35.40
N VAL A 211 -19.18 1.74 34.25
CA VAL A 211 -17.93 2.06 33.53
C VAL A 211 -16.96 2.89 34.39
N TYR A 212 -17.47 3.87 35.14
CA TYR A 212 -16.64 4.73 35.99
C TYR A 212 -16.19 4.06 37.28
N LEU A 213 -17.03 3.22 37.89
CA LEU A 213 -16.64 2.37 39.02
C LEU A 213 -15.55 1.38 38.59
N CYS A 214 -15.73 0.74 37.44
CA CYS A 214 -14.74 -0.16 36.84
C CYS A 214 -13.42 0.56 36.60
N ALA A 215 -13.43 1.75 35.98
CA ALA A 215 -12.21 2.51 35.73
C ALA A 215 -11.43 2.81 37.02
N LYS A 216 -12.11 3.25 38.08
CA LYS A 216 -11.47 3.52 39.37
C LYS A 216 -10.87 2.25 40.00
N HIS A 217 -11.65 1.16 40.09
CA HIS A 217 -11.17 -0.07 40.72
C HIS A 217 -10.06 -0.74 39.90
N LEU A 218 -10.11 -0.68 38.57
CA LEU A 218 -9.07 -1.23 37.70
C LEU A 218 -7.74 -0.50 37.91
N VAL A 219 -7.76 0.84 37.90
CA VAL A 219 -6.55 1.65 38.14
C VAL A 219 -5.98 1.41 39.55
N LEU A 220 -6.83 1.27 40.56
CA LEU A 220 -6.40 0.88 41.91
C LEU A 220 -5.80 -0.53 41.95
N ALA A 221 -6.44 -1.51 41.29
CA ALA A 221 -5.95 -2.88 41.20
C ALA A 221 -4.59 -2.95 40.49
N HIS A 222 -4.40 -2.16 39.43
CA HIS A 222 -3.11 -2.00 38.75
C HIS A 222 -2.04 -1.50 39.72
N ALA A 223 -2.31 -0.40 40.42
CA ALA A 223 -1.37 0.17 41.38
C ALA A 223 -1.02 -0.81 42.51
N ARG A 224 -1.99 -1.59 43.01
CA ARG A 224 -1.75 -2.64 44.02
C ARG A 224 -0.82 -3.73 43.49
N ALA A 225 -1.07 -4.25 42.29
CA ALA A 225 -0.20 -5.24 41.67
C ALA A 225 1.20 -4.69 41.36
N TYR A 226 1.30 -3.43 40.93
CA TYR A 226 2.60 -2.78 40.73
C TYR A 226 3.36 -2.64 42.05
N HIS A 227 2.74 -2.11 43.11
CA HIS A 227 3.40 -1.94 44.41
C HIS A 227 3.78 -3.27 45.03
N LEU A 228 2.91 -4.29 44.90
CA LEU A 228 3.24 -5.66 45.26
C LEU A 228 4.51 -6.12 44.55
N TYR A 229 4.57 -5.98 43.22
CA TYR A 229 5.76 -6.35 42.45
C TYR A 229 6.98 -5.53 42.88
N ASN A 230 6.87 -4.21 42.88
CA ASN A 230 7.96 -3.28 43.15
C ASN A 230 8.57 -3.48 44.54
N ASN A 231 7.75 -3.74 45.56
CA ASN A 231 8.19 -3.81 46.94
C ASN A 231 8.68 -5.22 47.33
N GLU A 232 8.02 -6.27 46.86
CA GLU A 232 8.30 -7.64 47.30
C GLU A 232 9.12 -8.45 46.28
N PHE A 233 8.84 -8.29 44.98
CA PHE A 233 9.35 -9.18 43.95
C PHE A 233 10.48 -8.56 43.10
N LYS A 234 10.41 -7.28 42.75
CA LYS A 234 11.43 -6.59 41.97
C LYS A 234 12.84 -6.66 42.58
N PRO A 235 13.03 -6.56 43.92
CA PRO A 235 14.36 -6.70 44.53
C PRO A 235 14.99 -8.10 44.35
N ILE A 236 14.18 -9.14 44.18
CA ILE A 236 14.62 -10.54 44.07
C ILE A 236 14.57 -11.07 42.63
N GLN A 237 13.68 -10.54 41.79
CA GLN A 237 13.43 -10.99 40.42
C GLN A 237 13.99 -10.04 39.36
N GLY A 238 14.10 -8.74 39.66
CA GLY A 238 14.73 -7.75 38.78
C GLY A 238 13.99 -7.43 37.48
N GLY A 239 12.68 -7.66 37.39
CA GLY A 239 11.88 -7.29 36.21
C GLY A 239 11.25 -5.89 36.31
N GLN A 240 10.38 -5.60 35.35
CA GLN A 240 9.59 -4.38 35.24
C GLN A 240 8.10 -4.72 35.20
N CYS A 241 7.29 -3.83 35.77
CA CYS A 241 5.82 -3.97 35.78
C CYS A 241 5.18 -2.70 35.24
N GLY A 242 4.24 -2.86 34.31
CA GLY A 242 3.48 -1.76 33.75
C GLY A 242 2.07 -2.15 33.32
N ILE A 243 1.45 -1.29 32.52
CA ILE A 243 0.09 -1.46 32.00
C ILE A 243 0.08 -1.21 30.49
N THR A 244 -0.81 -1.91 29.78
CA THR A 244 -1.06 -1.68 28.35
C THR A 244 -2.40 -0.97 28.17
N ILE A 245 -2.39 0.13 27.43
CA ILE A 245 -3.59 0.93 27.12
C ILE A 245 -3.75 1.01 25.59
N SER A 246 -4.99 0.91 25.09
CA SER A 246 -5.32 1.19 23.68
C SER A 246 -5.23 2.69 23.42
N VAL A 247 -4.27 3.11 22.58
CA VAL A 247 -3.99 4.52 22.29
C VAL A 247 -4.08 4.76 20.79
N ASN A 248 -5.31 4.75 20.26
CA ASN A 248 -5.57 5.31 18.93
C ASN A 248 -5.44 6.84 18.96
N TRP A 249 -5.12 7.44 17.81
CA TRP A 249 -5.05 8.89 17.69
C TRP A 249 -6.43 9.46 17.37
N PHE A 250 -6.88 10.43 18.17
CA PHE A 250 -8.14 11.13 17.97
C PHE A 250 -7.83 12.55 17.55
N GLU A 251 -7.92 12.82 16.25
CA GLU A 251 -7.56 14.09 15.63
C GLU A 251 -8.80 14.98 15.50
N ALA A 252 -8.65 16.30 15.70
CA ALA A 252 -9.76 17.21 15.43
C ALA A 252 -10.11 17.21 13.92
N ASP A 253 -11.40 17.29 13.62
CA ASP A 253 -11.89 17.45 12.24
C ASP A 253 -11.49 18.81 11.65
N THR A 254 -11.60 19.86 12.46
CA THR A 254 -11.22 21.23 12.08
C THR A 254 -10.39 21.90 13.17
N ASP A 255 -9.76 23.04 12.84
CA ASP A 255 -9.05 23.89 13.80
C ASP A 255 -9.99 24.74 14.68
N SER A 256 -11.29 24.43 14.71
CA SER A 256 -12.24 25.12 15.59
C SER A 256 -11.99 24.78 17.05
N GLU A 257 -12.19 25.74 17.96
CA GLU A 257 -12.04 25.50 19.40
C GLU A 257 -12.93 24.35 19.91
N GLU A 258 -14.12 24.19 19.31
CA GLU A 258 -15.06 23.12 19.65
C GLU A 258 -14.53 21.74 19.26
N ASP A 259 -14.02 21.57 18.03
CA ASP A 259 -13.47 20.28 17.57
C ASP A 259 -12.13 19.95 18.26
N LEU A 260 -11.29 20.96 18.54
CA LEU A 260 -10.05 20.78 19.31
C LEU A 260 -10.33 20.30 20.73
N LEU A 261 -11.30 20.91 21.42
CA LEU A 261 -11.74 20.47 22.74
C LEU A 261 -12.39 19.08 22.67
N ALA A 262 -13.22 18.82 21.66
CA ALA A 262 -13.84 17.51 21.47
C ALA A 262 -12.80 16.40 21.27
N ALA A 263 -11.76 16.65 20.47
CA ALA A 263 -10.65 15.73 20.27
C ALA A 263 -9.85 15.48 21.56
N GLU A 264 -9.60 16.52 22.36
CA GLU A 264 -8.94 16.35 23.67
C GLU A 264 -9.79 15.54 24.64
N LEU A 265 -11.08 15.87 24.78
CA LEU A 265 -11.98 15.10 25.64
C LEU A 265 -12.12 13.65 25.15
N MET A 266 -12.14 13.41 23.83
CA MET A 266 -12.15 12.07 23.28
C MET A 266 -10.89 11.30 23.69
N ARG A 267 -9.69 11.89 23.58
CA ARG A 267 -8.45 11.28 24.09
C ARG A 267 -8.52 10.97 25.58
N GLN A 268 -9.06 11.90 26.38
CA GLN A 268 -9.25 11.72 27.82
C GLN A 268 -10.20 10.54 28.13
N VAL A 269 -11.31 10.44 27.41
CA VAL A 269 -12.30 9.34 27.58
C VAL A 269 -11.74 8.00 27.14
N GLN A 270 -11.03 7.97 26.02
CA GLN A 270 -10.60 6.74 25.37
C GLN A 270 -9.42 6.09 26.08
N TRP A 271 -8.42 6.88 26.48
CA TRP A 271 -7.23 6.35 27.18
C TRP A 271 -6.76 7.19 28.37
N GLY A 272 -7.08 8.49 28.41
CA GLY A 272 -6.67 9.36 29.52
C GLY A 272 -7.27 8.97 30.88
N LEU A 273 -8.47 8.39 30.93
CA LEU A 273 -9.10 7.87 32.15
C LEU A 273 -8.21 6.87 32.89
N TYR A 274 -7.34 6.16 32.17
CA TYR A 274 -6.44 5.14 32.70
C TYR A 274 -5.00 5.61 32.75
N ALA A 275 -4.58 6.46 31.80
CA ALA A 275 -3.21 6.99 31.74
C ALA A 275 -2.96 8.13 32.72
N GLU A 276 -3.88 9.11 32.84
CA GLU A 276 -3.71 10.28 33.71
C GLU A 276 -3.47 9.91 35.17
N PRO A 277 -4.21 8.95 35.79
CA PRO A 277 -3.97 8.62 37.19
C PRO A 277 -2.55 8.12 37.49
N ILE A 278 -1.90 7.52 36.49
CA ILE A 278 -0.61 6.83 36.63
C ILE A 278 0.54 7.74 36.21
N PHE A 279 0.42 8.40 35.06
CA PHE A 279 1.55 9.05 34.38
C PHE A 279 1.56 10.57 34.48
N SER A 280 0.45 11.22 34.88
CA SER A 280 0.39 12.67 34.98
C SER A 280 1.01 13.19 36.28
N ASP A 281 1.34 14.48 36.29
CA ASP A 281 1.86 15.14 37.49
C ASP A 281 0.79 15.32 38.58
N ASP A 282 -0.49 15.42 38.22
CA ASP A 282 -1.56 15.64 39.18
C ASP A 282 -2.12 14.31 39.74
N GLY A 283 -2.01 13.23 38.96
CA GLY A 283 -2.71 11.97 39.22
C GLY A 283 -4.23 12.14 39.20
N GLY A 284 -4.95 11.08 39.56
CA GLY A 284 -6.42 11.05 39.45
C GLY A 284 -6.93 11.10 38.00
N PHE A 285 -8.24 11.24 37.84
CA PHE A 285 -8.86 11.27 36.51
C PHE A 285 -8.60 12.60 35.78
N PRO A 286 -8.62 12.60 34.43
CA PRO A 286 -8.48 13.80 33.61
C PRO A 286 -9.47 14.89 34.05
N LYS A 287 -8.95 16.08 34.32
CA LYS A 287 -9.70 17.17 34.96
C LYS A 287 -10.89 17.62 34.13
N GLU A 288 -10.68 17.93 32.85
CA GLU A 288 -11.70 18.49 31.97
C GLU A 288 -12.88 17.52 31.80
N PHE A 289 -12.60 16.24 31.58
CA PHE A 289 -13.64 15.24 31.49
C PHE A 289 -14.34 15.00 32.84
N ALA A 290 -13.61 14.97 33.96
CA ALA A 290 -14.20 14.79 35.28
C ALA A 290 -15.16 15.93 35.68
N GLU A 291 -14.78 17.18 35.40
CA GLU A 291 -15.64 18.36 35.60
C GLU A 291 -16.90 18.25 34.73
N ARG A 292 -16.77 17.85 33.46
CA ARG A 292 -17.91 17.66 32.55
C ARG A 292 -18.88 16.59 33.05
N VAL A 293 -18.37 15.45 33.55
CA VAL A 293 -19.22 14.40 34.14
C VAL A 293 -19.93 14.91 35.40
N ALA A 294 -19.27 15.70 36.24
CA ALA A 294 -19.88 16.28 37.44
C ALA A 294 -21.04 17.23 37.08
N GLU A 295 -20.83 18.10 36.08
CA GLU A 295 -21.87 19.00 35.57
C GLU A 295 -23.06 18.23 34.98
N LYS A 296 -22.80 17.24 34.11
CA LYS A 296 -23.82 16.36 33.53
C LYS A 296 -24.60 15.61 34.61
N SER A 297 -23.90 15.10 35.62
CA SER A 297 -24.50 14.39 36.75
C SER A 297 -25.47 15.30 37.51
N ALA A 298 -25.08 16.55 37.80
CA ALA A 298 -25.95 17.52 38.45
C ALA A 298 -27.19 17.86 37.59
N GLN A 299 -27.01 18.05 36.27
CA GLN A 299 -28.11 18.29 35.33
C GLN A 299 -29.10 17.11 35.26
N GLN A 300 -28.60 15.89 35.40
CA GLN A 300 -29.40 14.66 35.42
C GLN A 300 -30.03 14.36 36.80
N GLY A 301 -29.81 15.22 37.80
CA GLY A 301 -30.43 15.11 39.12
C GLY A 301 -29.67 14.22 40.12
N PHE A 302 -28.42 13.83 39.83
CA PHE A 302 -27.58 13.13 40.80
C PHE A 302 -27.04 14.12 41.84
N SER A 303 -27.04 13.71 43.10
CA SER A 303 -26.52 14.53 44.22
C SER A 303 -25.00 14.60 44.29
N ARG A 304 -24.30 13.82 43.46
CA ARG A 304 -22.84 13.74 43.34
C ARG A 304 -22.46 13.31 41.92
N SER A 305 -21.20 13.52 41.53
CA SER A 305 -20.68 13.03 40.25
C SER A 305 -20.83 11.51 40.15
N ARG A 306 -21.18 11.02 38.95
CA ARG A 306 -21.18 9.59 38.61
C ARG A 306 -19.76 9.03 38.45
N LEU A 307 -18.78 9.87 38.09
CA LEU A 307 -17.36 9.51 38.11
C LEU A 307 -16.84 9.65 39.55
N PRO A 308 -16.45 8.55 40.21
CA PRO A 308 -16.00 8.61 41.60
C PRO A 308 -14.65 9.33 41.69
N GLU A 309 -14.51 10.23 42.65
CA GLU A 309 -13.25 10.92 42.90
C GLU A 309 -12.23 10.00 43.57
N PHE A 310 -10.95 10.21 43.26
CA PHE A 310 -9.86 9.67 44.06
C PHE A 310 -9.69 10.49 45.34
N THR A 311 -9.42 9.83 46.47
CA THR A 311 -8.90 10.51 47.66
C THR A 311 -7.46 10.96 47.41
N GLU A 312 -6.93 11.85 48.25
CA GLU A 312 -5.51 12.24 48.15
C GLU A 312 -4.57 11.05 48.34
N GLU A 313 -4.94 10.13 49.24
CA GLU A 313 -4.20 8.88 49.48
C GLU A 313 -4.22 7.97 48.25
N GLU A 314 -5.38 7.80 47.60
CA GLU A 314 -5.48 6.99 46.38
C GLU A 314 -4.72 7.63 45.21
N ARG A 315 -4.81 8.96 45.03
CA ARG A 315 -4.03 9.68 44.00
C ARG A 315 -2.54 9.44 44.19
N ALA A 316 -2.03 9.63 45.42
CA ALA A 316 -0.63 9.42 45.74
C ALA A 316 -0.19 7.97 45.57
N PHE A 317 -1.09 7.01 45.83
CA PHE A 317 -0.81 5.59 45.67
C PHE A 317 -0.72 5.15 44.21
N VAL A 318 -1.58 5.67 43.34
CA VAL A 318 -1.60 5.31 41.90
C VAL A 318 -0.53 6.04 41.11
N LYS A 319 -0.24 7.30 41.43
CA LYS A 319 0.71 8.10 40.67
C LYS A 319 2.10 7.44 40.62
N GLY A 320 2.65 7.29 39.42
CA GLY A 320 3.96 6.69 39.16
C GLY A 320 4.02 5.17 39.34
N SER A 321 2.87 4.48 39.39
CA SER A 321 2.81 3.03 39.56
C SER A 321 3.11 2.21 38.29
N SER A 322 4.07 2.65 37.47
CA SER A 322 4.45 1.92 36.26
C SER A 322 5.92 2.14 35.87
N ASP A 323 6.60 1.07 35.46
CA ASP A 323 7.98 1.11 34.95
C ASP A 323 8.06 1.46 33.46
N PHE A 324 6.99 1.18 32.71
CA PHE A 324 6.88 1.45 31.27
C PHE A 324 5.42 1.70 30.88
N PHE A 325 5.19 2.27 29.70
CA PHE A 325 3.87 2.45 29.11
C PHE A 325 3.72 1.45 27.95
N GLY A 326 2.85 0.45 28.12
CA GLY A 326 2.45 -0.44 27.03
C GLY A 326 1.38 0.24 26.17
N VAL A 327 1.58 0.25 24.86
CA VAL A 327 0.67 0.87 23.91
C VAL A 327 0.17 -0.17 22.92
N ASN A 328 -1.15 -0.33 22.87
CA ASN A 328 -1.82 -0.96 21.74
C ASN A 328 -2.24 0.16 20.79
N HIS A 329 -1.87 0.07 19.52
CA HIS A 329 -2.19 1.14 18.56
C HIS A 329 -2.54 0.55 17.20
N TYR A 330 -3.59 1.10 16.59
CA TYR A 330 -4.15 0.57 15.36
C TYR A 330 -4.44 1.65 14.31
N THR A 331 -5.03 2.79 14.69
CA THR A 331 -5.51 3.79 13.71
C THR A 331 -5.67 5.21 14.27
N THR A 332 -5.96 6.15 13.37
CA THR A 332 -6.42 7.52 13.66
C THR A 332 -7.89 7.67 13.28
N VAL A 333 -8.65 8.39 14.10
CA VAL A 333 -10.01 8.86 13.78
C VAL A 333 -10.09 10.38 13.83
N LYS A 334 -11.01 10.96 13.05
CA LYS A 334 -11.38 12.37 13.12
C LYS A 334 -12.52 12.55 14.13
N VAL A 335 -12.45 13.60 14.94
CA VAL A 335 -13.44 13.93 15.98
C VAL A 335 -14.10 15.26 15.67
N SER A 336 -15.43 15.29 15.73
CA SER A 336 -16.21 16.51 15.59
C SER A 336 -17.16 16.72 16.77
N ALA A 337 -17.27 17.99 17.17
CA ALA A 337 -18.25 18.47 18.13
C ALA A 337 -19.66 18.62 17.52
N THR A 338 -19.83 18.49 16.20
CA THR A 338 -21.14 18.74 15.57
C THR A 338 -21.54 17.69 14.53
N LYS A 339 -20.58 17.12 13.80
CA LYS A 339 -20.87 16.15 12.73
C LYS A 339 -21.15 14.74 13.28
N TYR A 340 -22.02 14.02 12.58
CA TYR A 340 -22.29 12.58 12.77
C TYR A 340 -22.69 12.15 14.18
N LYS A 341 -23.05 13.09 15.07
CA LYS A 341 -23.48 12.78 16.44
C LYS A 341 -24.76 11.93 16.43
N PRO A 342 -24.71 10.68 16.92
CA PRO A 342 -25.91 9.88 17.05
C PRO A 342 -26.75 10.37 18.25
N TYR A 343 -27.97 9.86 18.35
CA TYR A 343 -28.72 9.99 19.60
C TYR A 343 -28.05 9.12 20.67
N LEU A 344 -27.51 9.76 21.71
CA LEU A 344 -26.82 9.10 22.80
C LEU A 344 -27.76 8.97 24.01
N SER A 345 -27.86 7.76 24.55
CA SER A 345 -28.59 7.52 25.80
C SER A 345 -28.00 8.36 26.93
N ALA A 346 -28.86 8.92 27.79
CA ALA A 346 -28.43 9.69 28.95
C ALA A 346 -29.03 9.06 30.22
N PRO A 347 -28.22 8.81 31.27
CA PRO A 347 -26.77 9.03 31.36
C PRO A 347 -25.95 8.01 30.56
N SER A 348 -24.82 8.40 29.96
CA SER A 348 -23.79 7.52 29.37
C SER A 348 -22.44 8.25 29.22
N MET A 349 -21.33 7.52 29.12
CA MET A 349 -19.99 8.08 28.91
C MET A 349 -19.89 8.86 27.59
N MET A 350 -20.42 8.31 26.50
CA MET A 350 -20.42 9.01 25.21
C MET A 350 -21.33 10.22 25.23
N ASN A 351 -22.47 10.16 25.95
CA ASN A 351 -23.28 11.36 26.18
C ASN A 351 -22.48 12.39 26.98
N ASP A 352 -21.75 11.99 28.03
CA ASP A 352 -20.94 12.90 28.86
C ASP A 352 -19.90 13.66 28.02
N LEU A 353 -19.25 12.95 27.08
CA LEU A 353 -18.33 13.53 26.10
C LEU A 353 -19.02 14.54 25.17
N ASP A 354 -20.19 14.19 24.61
CA ASP A 354 -20.94 15.00 23.65
C ASP A 354 -20.07 15.47 22.48
N ALA A 355 -19.43 14.48 21.84
CA ALA A 355 -18.70 14.57 20.58
C ALA A 355 -18.82 13.21 19.88
N TRP A 356 -18.52 13.17 18.58
CA TRP A 356 -18.47 11.91 17.84
C TRP A 356 -17.24 11.83 16.96
N TYR A 357 -16.85 10.62 16.61
CA TYR A 357 -15.72 10.36 15.72
C TYR A 357 -16.17 9.65 14.45
N PHE A 358 -15.35 9.78 13.40
CA PHE A 358 -15.54 9.12 12.13
C PHE A 358 -14.17 8.89 11.48
N TRP A 359 -14.13 7.98 10.51
CA TRP A 359 -12.96 7.80 9.66
C TRP A 359 -13.17 8.55 8.36
N PRO A 360 -12.15 9.26 7.85
CA PRO A 360 -12.14 9.74 6.47
C PRO A 360 -12.37 8.60 5.48
N ASP A 361 -13.17 8.86 4.43
CA ASP A 361 -13.54 7.86 3.42
C ASP A 361 -12.34 7.38 2.58
N ASP A 362 -11.24 8.14 2.56
CA ASP A 362 -10.01 7.84 1.84
C ASP A 362 -9.05 6.92 2.61
N TYR A 363 -9.33 6.59 3.87
CA TYR A 363 -8.48 5.67 4.64
C TYR A 363 -8.80 4.21 4.26
N PRO A 364 -7.81 3.43 3.79
CA PRO A 364 -8.03 2.02 3.44
C PRO A 364 -8.57 1.21 4.62
N GLU A 365 -9.50 0.30 4.34
CA GLU A 365 -10.18 -0.54 5.32
C GLU A 365 -9.58 -1.95 5.39
N SER A 366 -9.49 -2.50 6.60
CA SER A 366 -9.11 -3.90 6.84
C SER A 366 -10.33 -4.83 6.86
N ALA A 367 -10.15 -6.14 7.09
CA ALA A 367 -11.29 -7.03 7.33
C ALA A 367 -12.12 -6.66 8.57
N SER A 368 -11.52 -5.95 9.54
CA SER A 368 -12.22 -5.38 10.68
C SER A 368 -12.62 -3.92 10.38
N PRO A 369 -13.93 -3.57 10.36
CA PRO A 369 -14.39 -2.26 9.89
C PRO A 369 -13.90 -1.04 10.70
N TRP A 370 -13.57 -1.27 11.98
CA TRP A 370 -13.04 -0.25 12.88
C TRP A 370 -11.56 0.07 12.64
N LEU A 371 -10.86 -0.76 11.86
CA LEU A 371 -9.42 -0.66 11.62
C LEU A 371 -9.16 -0.11 10.21
N LYS A 372 -8.61 1.11 10.19
CA LYS A 372 -8.25 1.83 8.96
C LYS A 372 -6.77 2.17 8.91
N MET A 373 -6.16 2.17 7.72
CA MET A 373 -4.75 2.55 7.54
C MET A 373 -4.62 4.08 7.50
N ALA A 374 -4.46 4.69 8.68
CA ALA A 374 -4.29 6.12 8.80
C ALA A 374 -2.80 6.57 8.71
N PRO A 375 -2.47 7.61 7.94
CA PRO A 375 -1.10 8.12 7.84
C PRO A 375 -0.53 8.58 9.18
N ASN A 376 0.74 8.24 9.45
CA ASN A 376 1.51 8.71 10.63
C ASN A 376 0.83 8.52 12.00
N SER A 377 -0.11 7.57 12.12
CA SER A 377 -0.93 7.43 13.32
C SER A 377 -0.11 7.14 14.59
N ILE A 378 0.85 6.20 14.52
CA ILE A 378 1.77 5.89 15.62
C ILE A 378 2.59 7.12 16.02
N TYR A 379 3.14 7.85 15.04
CA TYR A 379 3.91 9.07 15.29
C TYR A 379 3.12 10.09 16.10
N HIS A 380 1.89 10.40 15.69
CA HIS A 380 1.05 11.38 16.39
C HIS A 380 0.72 10.94 17.82
N ALA A 381 0.30 9.68 18.00
CA ALA A 381 -0.04 9.16 19.32
C ALA A 381 1.17 9.18 20.27
N LEU A 382 2.31 8.66 19.82
CA LEU A 382 3.46 8.47 20.70
C LEU A 382 4.25 9.76 20.98
N THR A 383 4.29 10.71 20.04
CA THR A 383 4.86 12.04 20.30
C THR A 383 4.02 12.81 21.31
N HIS A 384 2.70 12.72 21.22
CA HIS A 384 1.79 13.31 22.21
C HIS A 384 1.99 12.70 23.61
N LEU A 385 2.08 11.38 23.73
CA LEU A 385 2.39 10.73 25.02
C LEU A 385 3.75 11.15 25.59
N LYS A 386 4.77 11.28 24.72
CA LYS A 386 6.09 11.78 25.13
C LYS A 386 5.98 13.17 25.76
N GLU A 387 5.27 14.08 25.12
CA GLU A 387 5.12 15.47 25.58
C GLU A 387 4.29 15.55 26.86
N LYS A 388 3.21 14.76 26.95
CA LYS A 388 2.28 14.78 28.08
C LYS A 388 2.83 14.11 29.34
N TYR A 389 3.61 13.03 29.19
CA TYR A 389 4.00 12.15 30.29
C TYR A 389 5.51 12.03 30.49
N HIS A 390 6.27 13.08 30.12
CA HIS A 390 7.71 13.18 30.37
C HIS A 390 8.55 12.07 29.73
N ASN A 391 8.18 11.65 28.52
CA ASN A 391 8.88 10.65 27.70
C ASN A 391 9.12 9.28 28.40
N PRO A 392 8.05 8.60 28.86
CA PRO A 392 8.19 7.32 29.56
C PRO A 392 8.79 6.26 28.62
N ALA A 393 9.31 5.15 29.16
CA ALA A 393 9.68 4.02 28.31
C ALA A 393 8.41 3.43 27.68
N ILE A 394 8.32 3.44 26.35
CA ILE A 394 7.14 2.95 25.61
C ILE A 394 7.47 1.62 24.94
N TYR A 395 6.57 0.65 25.06
CA TYR A 395 6.55 -0.53 24.19
C TYR A 395 5.26 -0.51 23.40
N ILE A 396 5.32 -0.64 22.07
CA ILE A 396 4.12 -0.99 21.31
C ILE A 396 3.88 -2.47 21.57
N THR A 397 2.90 -2.75 22.44
CA THR A 397 2.56 -4.10 22.89
C THR A 397 1.61 -4.80 21.95
N GLU A 398 1.04 -4.07 21.00
CA GLU A 398 0.13 -4.59 19.97
C GLU A 398 -0.04 -3.62 18.81
N ASN A 399 0.08 -4.14 17.59
CA ASN A 399 -0.23 -3.44 16.35
C ASN A 399 -0.41 -4.48 15.24
N GLY A 400 -1.53 -4.43 14.53
CA GLY A 400 -1.95 -5.50 13.62
C GLY A 400 -2.82 -5.02 12.47
N TRP A 401 -2.96 -5.88 11.46
CA TRP A 401 -3.88 -5.68 10.33
C TRP A 401 -4.72 -6.94 10.10
N ALA A 402 -6.03 -6.76 10.06
CA ALA A 402 -7.00 -7.82 9.85
C ALA A 402 -7.15 -8.14 8.36
N THR A 403 -7.09 -9.42 8.00
CA THR A 403 -7.37 -9.96 6.67
C THR A 403 -8.58 -10.88 6.71
N TYR A 404 -9.29 -11.02 5.60
CA TYR A 404 -10.33 -12.05 5.49
C TYR A 404 -9.68 -13.46 5.39
N PRO A 405 -10.34 -14.52 5.90
CA PRO A 405 -9.79 -15.88 5.93
C PRO A 405 -9.46 -16.46 4.55
N ASP A 406 -10.19 -16.03 3.52
CA ASP A 406 -10.12 -16.52 2.14
C ASP A 406 -8.96 -15.93 1.32
N ILE A 407 -8.29 -14.88 1.81
CA ILE A 407 -7.10 -14.28 1.19
C ILE A 407 -5.93 -15.30 1.13
N GLY A 408 -5.91 -16.29 2.02
CA GLY A 408 -4.86 -17.32 2.05
C GLY A 408 -3.49 -16.75 2.42
N LEU A 409 -2.41 -17.46 2.07
CA LEU A 409 -1.07 -17.15 2.60
C LEU A 409 -0.42 -15.87 2.05
N ILE A 410 -1.03 -15.21 1.07
CA ILE A 410 -0.52 -13.98 0.44
C ILE A 410 -1.31 -12.78 0.98
N ASP A 411 -0.77 -12.14 2.01
CA ASP A 411 -1.40 -11.07 2.78
C ASP A 411 -0.70 -9.72 2.56
N ASP A 412 -0.73 -9.23 1.32
CA ASP A 412 -0.01 -8.03 0.88
C ASP A 412 -0.55 -6.72 1.47
N ASP A 413 -1.83 -6.67 1.84
CA ASP A 413 -2.45 -5.56 2.56
C ASP A 413 -1.84 -5.42 3.97
N ARG A 414 -1.66 -6.54 4.69
CA ARG A 414 -0.98 -6.58 5.99
C ARG A 414 0.47 -6.12 5.87
N ILE A 415 1.19 -6.56 4.83
CA ILE A 415 2.56 -6.11 4.56
C ILE A 415 2.60 -4.60 4.34
N THR A 416 1.66 -4.06 3.57
CA THR A 416 1.54 -2.62 3.29
C THR A 416 1.32 -1.84 4.59
N TYR A 417 0.35 -2.28 5.41
CA TYR A 417 0.11 -1.68 6.72
C TYR A 417 1.34 -1.72 7.62
N TYR A 418 2.01 -2.87 7.75
CA TYR A 418 3.18 -3.01 8.61
C TYR A 418 4.34 -2.13 8.15
N ARG A 419 4.62 -2.03 6.85
CA ARG A 419 5.66 -1.12 6.34
C ARG A 419 5.35 0.34 6.72
N ALA A 420 4.09 0.77 6.58
CA ALA A 420 3.66 2.11 7.00
C ALA A 420 3.78 2.32 8.52
N ALA A 421 3.39 1.32 9.32
CA ALA A 421 3.52 1.36 10.77
C ALA A 421 4.99 1.42 11.22
N TRP A 422 5.88 0.65 10.60
CA TRP A 422 7.31 0.64 10.90
C TRP A 422 7.98 1.95 10.51
N GLU A 423 7.58 2.54 9.39
CA GLU A 423 8.06 3.88 8.98
C GLU A 423 7.63 4.95 9.98
N SER A 424 6.37 4.90 10.43
CA SER A 424 5.84 5.77 11.49
C SER A 424 6.59 5.58 12.83
N MET A 425 7.01 4.34 13.15
CA MET A 425 7.88 4.08 14.31
C MET A 425 9.30 4.64 14.16
N LEU A 426 9.91 4.55 12.98
CA LEU A 426 11.20 5.19 12.73
C LEU A 426 11.07 6.71 12.90
N ASN A 427 9.98 7.32 12.42
CA ASN A 427 9.71 8.75 12.63
C ASN A 427 9.58 9.08 14.12
N THR A 428 8.93 8.18 14.88
CA THR A 428 8.76 8.29 16.33
C THR A 428 10.10 8.23 17.07
N LEU A 429 10.98 7.32 16.66
CA LEU A 429 12.35 7.20 17.19
C LEU A 429 13.18 8.45 16.90
N ASP A 430 13.09 8.97 15.67
CA ASP A 430 13.80 10.19 15.26
C ASP A 430 13.30 11.43 16.01
N ALA A 431 12.01 11.47 16.36
CA ALA A 431 11.45 12.49 17.25
C ALA A 431 11.90 12.33 18.72
N GLY A 432 12.73 11.34 19.05
CA GLY A 432 13.29 11.13 20.38
C GLY A 432 12.30 10.58 21.40
N VAL A 433 11.24 9.90 20.94
CA VAL A 433 10.38 9.10 21.82
C VAL A 433 11.17 7.90 22.33
N ASN A 434 11.02 7.60 23.62
CA ASN A 434 11.70 6.49 24.28
C ASN A 434 11.03 5.14 23.97
N LEU A 435 10.90 4.81 22.67
CA LEU A 435 10.30 3.58 22.16
C LEU A 435 11.31 2.42 22.26
N LYS A 436 10.92 1.35 22.95
CA LYS A 436 11.79 0.22 23.34
C LYS A 436 11.54 -1.06 22.57
N GLY A 437 10.35 -1.24 22.01
CA GLY A 437 10.03 -2.44 21.26
C GLY A 437 8.65 -2.41 20.63
N TYR A 438 8.43 -3.41 19.78
CA TYR A 438 7.25 -3.59 18.95
C TYR A 438 6.82 -5.05 18.95
N MET A 439 5.55 -5.30 19.29
CA MET A 439 4.94 -6.62 19.24
C MET A 439 3.87 -6.63 18.16
N VAL A 440 4.10 -7.42 17.11
CA VAL A 440 3.10 -7.65 16.06
C VAL A 440 1.88 -8.34 16.65
N TRP A 441 0.70 -7.83 16.29
CA TRP A 441 -0.56 -8.54 16.45
C TRP A 441 -0.99 -9.15 15.12
N SER A 442 -1.10 -10.47 15.00
CA SER A 442 -0.83 -11.50 16.03
C SER A 442 0.16 -12.55 15.53
N LEU A 443 0.70 -13.38 16.44
CA LEU A 443 1.62 -14.46 16.05
C LEU A 443 0.92 -15.47 15.13
N LEU A 444 -0.34 -15.81 15.43
CA LEU A 444 -1.14 -16.77 14.69
C LEU A 444 -2.61 -16.33 14.68
N ASP A 445 -3.36 -16.82 13.70
CA ASP A 445 -4.80 -16.59 13.64
C ASP A 445 -5.44 -17.07 14.95
N ASN A 446 -6.46 -16.32 15.37
CA ASN A 446 -7.03 -16.37 16.71
C ASN A 446 -8.54 -16.12 16.62
N MET A 447 -9.28 -16.40 17.70
CA MET A 447 -10.70 -16.07 17.79
C MET A 447 -10.85 -14.58 18.13
N GLU A 448 -11.37 -13.77 17.21
CA GLU A 448 -11.50 -12.32 17.35
C GLU A 448 -12.80 -11.91 18.04
N TRP A 449 -12.94 -12.35 19.30
CA TRP A 449 -13.99 -11.89 20.21
C TRP A 449 -15.40 -12.10 19.62
N LEU A 450 -16.19 -11.03 19.45
CA LEU A 450 -17.53 -11.11 18.84
C LEU A 450 -17.50 -11.37 17.32
N GLU A 451 -16.37 -11.15 16.64
CA GLU A 451 -16.22 -11.42 15.20
C GLU A 451 -15.98 -12.91 14.90
N GLY A 452 -15.70 -13.73 15.93
CA GLY A 452 -15.43 -15.17 15.75
C GLY A 452 -14.13 -15.39 14.98
N TYR A 453 -14.15 -16.24 13.96
CA TYR A 453 -12.99 -16.49 13.07
C TYR A 453 -13.11 -15.76 11.71
N VAL A 454 -13.96 -14.73 11.62
CA VAL A 454 -14.20 -13.97 10.37
C VAL A 454 -13.07 -12.98 10.06
N ALA A 455 -12.33 -12.52 11.08
CA ALA A 455 -11.16 -11.66 10.91
C ALA A 455 -9.91 -12.43 11.34
N CYS A 456 -8.84 -12.33 10.55
CA CYS A 456 -7.56 -12.99 10.83
C CYS A 456 -6.47 -11.94 11.01
N PHE A 457 -5.72 -11.98 12.11
CA PHE A 457 -4.58 -11.11 12.37
C PHE A 457 -3.21 -11.81 12.28
N GLY A 458 -3.20 -13.14 12.18
CA GLY A 458 -2.01 -13.95 12.38
C GLY A 458 -0.98 -13.83 11.28
N LEU A 459 0.30 -13.70 11.66
CA LEU A 459 1.43 -13.99 10.78
C LEU A 459 1.43 -15.46 10.32
N TYR A 460 0.86 -16.35 11.13
CA TYR A 460 0.64 -17.75 10.78
C TYR A 460 -0.85 -18.06 10.70
N GLN A 461 -1.26 -18.59 9.56
CA GLN A 461 -2.61 -19.12 9.37
C GLN A 461 -2.82 -20.36 10.23
N VAL A 462 -3.96 -20.46 10.91
CA VAL A 462 -4.41 -21.68 11.59
C VAL A 462 -5.46 -22.38 10.74
N ASP A 463 -5.27 -23.67 10.46
CA ASP A 463 -6.32 -24.51 9.89
C ASP A 463 -7.29 -24.92 10.99
N TYR A 464 -8.49 -24.32 11.01
CA TYR A 464 -9.50 -24.62 12.00
C TYR A 464 -10.31 -25.91 11.73
N GLU A 465 -10.16 -26.51 10.55
CA GLU A 465 -10.83 -27.76 10.19
C GLU A 465 -9.93 -28.98 10.47
N ASP A 466 -8.60 -28.80 10.48
CA ASP A 466 -7.67 -29.83 10.91
C ASP A 466 -7.72 -30.01 12.45
N PRO A 467 -8.00 -31.22 12.97
CA PRO A 467 -7.95 -31.50 14.40
C PRO A 467 -6.61 -31.19 15.06
N ALA A 468 -5.51 -31.18 14.30
CA ALA A 468 -4.18 -30.80 14.77
C ALA A 468 -3.95 -29.28 14.80
N ARG A 469 -4.91 -28.47 14.32
CA ARG A 469 -4.82 -27.01 14.22
C ARG A 469 -3.51 -26.58 13.56
N THR A 470 -3.24 -27.01 12.33
CA THR A 470 -1.92 -26.77 11.72
C THR A 470 -1.66 -25.27 11.53
N ARG A 471 -0.39 -24.84 11.69
CA ARG A 471 0.04 -23.43 11.54
C ARG A 471 0.92 -23.26 10.32
N THR A 472 0.55 -22.37 9.41
CA THR A 472 1.30 -22.10 8.16
C THR A 472 1.65 -20.62 8.03
N ALA A 473 2.93 -20.31 7.79
CA ALA A 473 3.41 -18.93 7.67
C ALA A 473 2.78 -18.22 6.46
N ARG A 474 2.25 -17.02 6.69
CA ARG A 474 1.85 -16.10 5.62
C ARG A 474 3.06 -15.31 5.11
N LYS A 475 2.92 -14.65 3.97
CA LYS A 475 3.97 -13.82 3.35
C LYS A 475 4.48 -12.74 4.31
N SER A 476 3.58 -12.11 5.08
CA SER A 476 3.93 -11.13 6.11
C SER A 476 4.91 -11.65 7.18
N ALA A 477 4.85 -12.95 7.51
CA ALA A 477 5.80 -13.58 8.43
C ALA A 477 7.24 -13.52 7.91
N PHE A 478 7.43 -13.70 6.59
CA PHE A 478 8.74 -13.62 5.95
C PHE A 478 9.25 -12.18 5.91
N VAL A 479 8.37 -11.21 5.60
CA VAL A 479 8.72 -9.79 5.62
C VAL A 479 9.11 -9.36 7.04
N TYR A 480 8.37 -9.80 8.05
CA TYR A 480 8.70 -9.49 9.43
C TYR A 480 10.00 -10.14 9.89
N LYS A 481 10.22 -11.42 9.55
CA LYS A 481 11.51 -12.11 9.77
C LYS A 481 12.67 -11.33 9.14
N HIS A 482 12.50 -10.84 7.90
CA HIS A 482 13.50 -10.04 7.21
C HIS A 482 13.80 -8.72 7.93
N LEU A 483 12.77 -8.00 8.38
CA LEU A 483 12.92 -6.78 9.20
C LEU A 483 13.71 -7.07 10.46
N ILE A 484 13.36 -8.11 11.23
CA ILE A 484 14.01 -8.44 12.50
C ILE A 484 15.49 -8.75 12.29
N LYS A 485 15.79 -9.52 11.24
CA LYS A 485 17.15 -9.91 10.88
C LYS A 485 18.01 -8.72 10.50
N ASN A 486 17.46 -7.83 9.67
CA ASN A 486 18.23 -6.77 9.03
C ASN A 486 18.15 -5.43 9.77
N ARG A 487 17.15 -5.25 10.64
CA ARG A 487 16.86 -4.04 11.44
C ARG A 487 16.58 -2.79 10.60
N PHE A 488 16.14 -2.94 9.35
CA PHE A 488 15.65 -1.86 8.49
C PHE A 488 14.48 -2.34 7.64
N ILE A 489 13.66 -1.42 7.16
CA ILE A 489 12.52 -1.71 6.30
C ILE A 489 13.03 -1.93 4.86
N ASP A 490 12.91 -3.15 4.36
CA ASP A 490 13.13 -3.46 2.95
C ASP A 490 11.79 -3.43 2.21
N TYR A 491 11.56 -2.35 1.48
CA TYR A 491 10.35 -2.13 0.69
C TYR A 491 10.26 -3.07 -0.52
N GLU A 492 11.39 -3.63 -0.96
CA GLU A 492 11.50 -4.48 -2.16
C GLU A 492 11.63 -5.97 -1.81
N TYR A 493 11.76 -6.31 -0.51
CA TYR A 493 11.89 -7.70 -0.11
C TYR A 493 10.64 -8.51 -0.44
N GLU A 494 10.86 -9.57 -1.20
CA GLU A 494 9.88 -10.57 -1.61
C GLU A 494 10.45 -11.97 -1.32
N PRO A 495 9.75 -12.85 -0.59
CA PRO A 495 10.26 -14.17 -0.29
C PRO A 495 10.26 -15.06 -1.55
N GLU A 496 11.39 -15.70 -1.85
CA GLU A 496 11.50 -16.65 -2.98
C GLU A 496 10.59 -17.88 -2.83
N SER A 497 10.18 -18.21 -1.61
CA SER A 497 9.22 -19.27 -1.31
C SER A 497 8.52 -19.01 0.02
N LEU A 498 7.33 -19.59 0.19
CA LEU A 498 6.59 -19.59 1.47
C LEU A 498 6.95 -20.79 2.38
N THR A 499 8.16 -21.33 2.23
CA THR A 499 8.64 -22.37 3.15
C THR A 499 9.45 -21.72 4.27
N MET A 500 8.87 -21.66 5.46
CA MET A 500 9.53 -21.08 6.62
C MET A 500 10.61 -22.02 7.16
N THR A 501 11.76 -21.45 7.52
CA THR A 501 12.89 -22.18 8.10
C THR A 501 13.44 -21.43 9.31
N ILE A 502 14.16 -22.13 10.18
CA ILE A 502 14.91 -21.51 11.27
C ILE A 502 16.32 -21.21 10.77
N ASP A 503 16.77 -19.96 10.93
CA ASP A 503 18.11 -19.55 10.49
C ASP A 503 19.19 -20.15 11.41
N ASP A 504 20.02 -21.06 10.90
CA ASP A 504 21.17 -21.62 11.62
C ASP A 504 22.21 -20.52 11.90
N GLY A 505 22.51 -20.28 13.19
CA GLY A 505 23.53 -19.31 13.63
C GLY A 505 23.00 -18.08 14.37
N PHE A 506 21.69 -17.85 14.42
CA PHE A 506 21.12 -16.68 15.12
C PHE A 506 21.28 -16.76 16.66
N TYR A 507 21.41 -17.97 17.22
CA TYR A 507 21.43 -18.20 18.65
C TYR A 507 22.84 -18.31 19.28
N SER A 508 23.92 -18.36 18.50
CA SER A 508 25.26 -18.71 19.03
C SER A 508 26.32 -17.61 19.07
N GLU A 509 26.23 -16.53 18.27
CA GLU A 509 27.40 -15.63 18.11
C GLU A 509 27.19 -14.15 18.45
N ASN A 510 25.96 -13.62 18.58
CA ASN A 510 25.73 -12.16 18.71
C ASN A 510 24.92 -11.69 19.94
N ARG A 511 24.91 -12.40 21.07
CA ARG A 511 24.18 -11.94 22.28
C ARG A 511 24.96 -12.00 23.61
N GLU A 512 26.29 -11.85 23.61
CA GLU A 512 27.03 -11.55 24.86
C GLU A 512 26.63 -10.18 25.47
N TYR A 513 25.96 -9.30 24.71
CA TYR A 513 25.56 -7.96 25.17
C TYR A 513 24.30 -7.92 26.07
N LEU A 514 23.39 -8.91 25.97
CA LEU A 514 22.18 -8.94 26.82
C LEU A 514 22.48 -9.38 28.27
N ILE A 515 23.60 -10.06 28.50
CA ILE A 515 24.08 -10.42 29.83
C ILE A 515 24.59 -9.18 30.60
N GLU A 516 25.01 -8.11 29.90
CA GLU A 516 25.46 -6.87 30.54
C GLU A 516 24.30 -5.94 30.97
N ILE A 517 23.11 -6.04 30.39
CA ILE A 517 21.97 -5.16 30.74
C ILE A 517 21.32 -5.56 32.08
N TRP A 518 21.39 -6.84 32.47
CA TRP A 518 20.67 -7.38 33.64
C TRP A 518 21.56 -8.14 34.65
N GLY A 519 22.87 -7.90 34.65
CA GLY A 519 23.81 -8.49 35.60
C GLY A 519 23.87 -7.72 36.92
N SER A 520 23.09 -8.12 37.93
CA SER A 520 23.34 -7.70 39.31
C SER A 520 24.64 -8.34 39.86
N ALA A 521 25.33 -7.58 40.69
CA ALA A 521 26.67 -7.85 41.20
C ALA A 521 26.82 -9.20 41.92
N ALA A 522 27.60 -10.11 41.35
CA ALA A 522 28.21 -11.22 42.09
C ALA A 522 29.74 -11.20 41.92
N LYS A 523 30.42 -10.89 43.03
CA LYS A 523 31.88 -10.77 43.19
C LYS A 523 32.64 -11.95 42.58
N THR A 524 33.53 -11.70 41.62
CA THR A 524 34.78 -12.47 41.46
C THR A 524 35.93 -11.53 41.04
N ASN A 525 36.92 -11.39 41.93
CA ASN A 525 38.16 -10.64 41.71
C ASN A 525 39.09 -11.41 40.76
N LEU A 526 38.92 -11.25 39.45
CA LEU A 526 39.92 -11.69 38.47
C LEU A 526 40.36 -10.51 37.61
N SER A 527 41.69 -10.34 37.51
CA SER A 527 42.28 -9.25 36.74
C SER A 527 42.11 -9.45 35.23
N PRO A 528 42.14 -8.38 34.41
CA PRO A 528 41.99 -8.45 32.96
C PRO A 528 42.95 -9.46 32.29
N LEU A 529 44.16 -9.63 32.83
CA LEU A 529 45.17 -10.56 32.32
C LEU A 529 44.77 -12.05 32.47
N GLN A 530 43.95 -12.38 33.49
CA GLN A 530 43.49 -13.76 33.75
C GLN A 530 42.32 -14.14 32.85
N ARG A 531 41.51 -13.18 32.37
CA ARG A 531 40.44 -13.44 31.39
C ARG A 531 41.01 -13.78 30.01
N THR A 532 42.14 -13.17 29.63
CA THR A 532 42.80 -13.42 28.33
C THR A 532 43.48 -14.78 28.26
N GLN A 533 44.00 -15.31 29.38
CA GLN A 533 44.69 -16.61 29.39
C GLN A 533 43.75 -17.82 29.29
N ASN A 534 42.47 -17.69 29.63
CA ASN A 534 41.49 -18.77 29.50
C ASN A 534 40.86 -18.90 28.10
N LYS A 535 41.05 -17.94 27.20
CA LYS A 535 40.57 -18.00 25.80
C LYS A 535 41.48 -18.79 24.85
N LEU A 536 42.51 -19.48 25.35
CA LEU A 536 43.55 -20.15 24.54
C LEU A 536 43.63 -21.68 24.73
N LYS A 537 42.48 -22.36 24.91
CA LYS A 537 42.43 -23.81 25.12
C LYS A 537 41.46 -24.62 24.25
N TYR A 538 40.94 -24.07 23.15
CA TYR A 538 40.11 -24.82 22.20
C TYR A 538 40.60 -24.68 20.76
N PHE A 539 41.84 -25.11 20.48
CA PHE A 539 42.27 -25.51 19.14
C PHE A 539 43.40 -26.54 19.24
N THR A 540 43.04 -27.81 19.35
CA THR A 540 43.92 -28.93 18.96
C THR A 540 43.09 -29.96 18.23
N CYS A 541 43.29 -30.02 16.91
CA CYS A 541 42.73 -31.01 15.99
C CYS A 541 43.57 -32.30 16.06
N GLU A 542 42.94 -33.45 16.31
CA GLU A 542 43.52 -34.76 15.98
C GLU A 542 42.63 -35.48 14.97
N ILE A 543 43.23 -35.73 13.80
CA ILE A 543 42.70 -36.45 12.65
C ILE A 543 42.84 -37.96 12.92
N ARG A 544 41.77 -38.75 12.74
CA ARG A 544 41.86 -40.13 12.20
C ARG A 544 40.51 -40.74 11.78
N ARG A 545 40.47 -41.06 10.47
CA ARG A 545 39.80 -42.18 9.76
C ARG A 545 38.34 -42.06 9.32
N CYS A 546 38.20 -41.83 8.01
CA CYS A 546 37.13 -42.32 7.14
C CYS A 546 37.31 -43.81 6.80
N THR A 547 36.19 -44.51 6.55
CA THR A 547 36.07 -45.61 5.56
C THR A 547 34.64 -45.61 4.99
N GLU A 548 34.53 -45.31 3.69
CA GLU A 548 33.33 -45.36 2.80
C GLU A 548 32.96 -46.82 2.39
N PRO A 549 32.19 -47.14 1.31
CA PRO A 549 31.16 -46.45 0.44
C PRO A 549 29.86 -47.34 0.27
N PRO A 550 28.81 -47.13 -0.61
CA PRO A 550 28.86 -46.60 -2.00
C PRO A 550 27.64 -45.93 -2.74
N ARG A 551 27.98 -45.17 -3.81
CA ARG A 551 27.42 -45.10 -5.21
C ARG A 551 26.10 -44.32 -5.49
N LEU A 552 25.85 -43.66 -6.64
CA LEU A 552 26.48 -43.46 -7.99
C LEU A 552 25.72 -42.21 -8.62
N VAL A 553 26.34 -41.13 -9.15
CA VAL A 553 26.74 -40.87 -10.59
C VAL A 553 25.55 -40.51 -11.52
N MET A 554 25.50 -39.52 -12.44
CA MET A 554 26.41 -38.68 -13.27
C MET A 554 25.54 -37.52 -13.89
N THR A 555 25.98 -36.39 -14.51
CA THR A 555 26.96 -36.16 -15.60
C THR A 555 27.29 -34.65 -15.83
N TYR A 556 28.60 -34.36 -16.00
CA TYR A 556 29.35 -33.45 -16.92
C TYR A 556 28.77 -32.09 -17.40
N ALA A 557 29.41 -30.91 -17.31
CA ALA A 557 30.79 -30.43 -17.53
C ALA A 557 31.17 -30.00 -18.97
N SER A 558 31.40 -28.69 -19.17
CA SER A 558 32.42 -28.04 -20.05
C SER A 558 32.44 -26.55 -19.63
N ILE A 559 33.54 -25.82 -19.40
CA ILE A 559 34.73 -25.58 -20.23
C ILE A 559 35.93 -25.16 -19.35
N LYS A 560 37.05 -25.83 -19.64
CA LYS A 560 38.50 -25.56 -19.47
C LYS A 560 39.02 -24.29 -18.77
N THR A 561 39.89 -24.58 -17.81
CA THR A 561 41.04 -23.82 -17.29
C THR A 561 42.05 -23.38 -18.37
N VAL A 562 42.56 -22.15 -18.22
CA VAL A 562 43.85 -21.69 -18.77
C VAL A 562 44.86 -21.62 -17.61
N ASN A 563 45.97 -22.34 -17.77
CA ASN A 563 47.14 -22.33 -16.88
C ASN A 563 47.97 -21.05 -17.05
N CYS A 564 48.49 -20.49 -15.94
CA CYS A 564 49.74 -19.71 -15.74
C CYS A 564 49.64 -19.02 -14.35
N LEU A 565 50.64 -18.86 -13.47
CA LEU A 565 52.09 -19.03 -13.47
C LEU A 565 52.58 -19.05 -11.99
N HIS A 566 53.66 -19.78 -11.72
CA HIS A 566 54.45 -19.68 -10.49
C HIS A 566 55.23 -18.35 -10.43
N GLY A 567 55.16 -17.64 -9.30
CA GLY A 567 55.98 -16.45 -8.98
C GLY A 567 55.57 -15.85 -7.63
N PRO A 568 56.47 -15.19 -6.87
CA PRO A 568 56.17 -14.68 -5.54
C PRO A 568 55.11 -13.59 -5.66
N VAL A 569 54.00 -13.77 -4.96
CA VAL A 569 52.87 -12.85 -4.99
C VAL A 569 53.31 -11.51 -4.40
N ASP A 570 53.41 -10.50 -5.25
CA ASP A 570 53.64 -9.11 -4.83
C ASP A 570 52.47 -8.67 -3.94
N MET A 571 52.80 -8.23 -2.73
CA MET A 571 51.84 -7.77 -1.73
C MET A 571 51.01 -6.59 -2.25
N LYS A 572 51.48 -5.85 -3.27
CA LYS A 572 50.69 -4.83 -3.97
C LYS A 572 49.59 -5.41 -4.85
N SER A 573 49.80 -6.55 -5.49
CA SER A 573 48.77 -7.25 -6.28
C SER A 573 47.74 -7.94 -5.39
N LEU A 574 48.16 -8.43 -4.21
CA LEU A 574 47.23 -8.98 -3.23
C LEU A 574 46.37 -7.89 -2.57
N VAL A 575 46.92 -6.70 -2.32
CA VAL A 575 46.16 -5.53 -1.83
C VAL A 575 45.26 -4.97 -2.93
N LEU A 576 45.65 -5.01 -4.21
CA LEU A 576 44.74 -4.66 -5.32
C LEU A 576 43.60 -5.68 -5.48
N CYS A 577 43.86 -6.97 -5.32
CA CYS A 577 42.82 -8.01 -5.33
C CYS A 577 41.94 -7.97 -4.08
N LEU A 578 42.48 -7.64 -2.90
CA LEU A 578 41.69 -7.48 -1.67
C LEU A 578 40.89 -6.17 -1.66
N LEU A 579 41.38 -5.10 -2.30
CA LEU A 579 40.56 -3.91 -2.58
C LEU A 579 39.50 -4.20 -3.64
N ALA A 580 39.80 -5.00 -4.65
CA ALA A 580 38.81 -5.44 -5.63
C ALA A 580 37.73 -6.35 -4.99
N VAL A 581 38.09 -7.23 -4.06
CA VAL A 581 37.16 -8.12 -3.34
C VAL A 581 36.41 -7.39 -2.20
N ALA A 582 37.03 -6.42 -1.53
CA ALA A 582 36.35 -5.54 -0.58
C ALA A 582 35.37 -4.55 -1.28
N CYS A 583 35.61 -4.23 -2.55
CA CYS A 583 34.64 -3.52 -3.40
C CYS A 583 33.53 -4.41 -3.97
N HIS A 584 33.58 -5.74 -3.77
CA HIS A 584 32.54 -6.69 -4.24
C HIS A 584 31.76 -7.37 -3.10
N GLY A 585 31.96 -6.95 -1.84
CA GLY A 585 31.20 -7.40 -0.66
C GLY A 585 30.10 -6.43 -0.21
N SER A 586 29.95 -5.31 -0.89
CA SER A 586 28.82 -4.39 -0.78
C SER A 586 28.22 -4.27 -2.17
N THR A 587 27.15 -5.02 -2.46
CA THR A 587 26.23 -4.59 -3.52
C THR A 587 25.55 -3.32 -3.02
N VAL A 588 26.27 -2.20 -3.09
CA VAL A 588 25.63 -0.92 -3.37
C VAL A 588 24.85 -1.20 -4.65
N ARG A 589 23.52 -1.32 -4.57
CA ARG A 589 22.69 -1.39 -5.78
C ARG A 589 23.04 -0.10 -6.51
N GLN A 590 23.79 -0.24 -7.60
CA GLN A 590 24.25 0.91 -8.37
C GLN A 590 22.98 1.66 -8.78
N GLN A 591 22.86 2.91 -8.35
CA GLN A 591 21.64 3.69 -8.58
C GLN A 591 21.36 3.70 -10.08
N ARG A 592 20.28 3.02 -10.48
CA ARG A 592 19.93 2.85 -11.90
C ARG A 592 19.52 4.18 -12.48
N ARG A 593 19.97 4.45 -13.70
CA ARG A 593 19.82 5.75 -14.34
C ARG A 593 19.17 5.59 -15.71
N PHE A 594 18.19 6.42 -16.01
CA PHE A 594 17.66 6.55 -17.36
C PHE A 594 18.75 7.09 -18.30
N PRO A 595 18.79 6.62 -19.57
CA PRO A 595 19.70 7.16 -20.57
C PRO A 595 19.57 8.69 -20.71
N ASP A 596 20.66 9.37 -21.01
CA ASP A 596 20.64 10.83 -21.17
C ASP A 596 19.80 11.27 -22.38
N ASP A 597 19.66 10.41 -23.40
CA ASP A 597 18.81 10.61 -24.58
C ASP A 597 17.35 10.19 -24.37
N PHE A 598 16.98 9.72 -23.17
CA PHE A 598 15.61 9.34 -22.83
C PHE A 598 14.71 10.57 -22.75
N LEU A 599 13.62 10.58 -23.52
CA LEU A 599 12.69 11.72 -23.54
C LEU A 599 11.69 11.63 -22.38
N PHE A 600 11.81 12.53 -21.40
CA PHE A 600 10.74 12.75 -20.44
C PHE A 600 9.81 13.86 -20.90
N GLY A 601 8.51 13.63 -20.78
CA GLY A 601 7.50 14.61 -21.14
C GLY A 601 6.19 14.40 -20.40
N ALA A 602 5.19 15.15 -20.84
CA ALA A 602 3.82 15.04 -20.39
C ALA A 602 2.88 15.02 -21.60
N ALA A 603 1.67 14.48 -21.40
CA ALA A 603 0.67 14.35 -22.43
C ALA A 603 -0.65 15.06 -22.07
N THR A 604 -1.34 15.52 -23.11
CA THR A 604 -2.70 16.09 -23.07
C THR A 604 -3.45 15.78 -24.38
N SER A 605 -4.76 16.03 -24.41
CA SER A 605 -5.57 15.95 -25.63
C SER A 605 -6.43 17.20 -25.83
N ALA A 606 -6.69 17.52 -27.10
CA ALA A 606 -7.32 18.77 -27.53
C ALA A 606 -8.65 19.04 -26.83
N TYR A 607 -9.62 18.12 -26.92
CA TYR A 607 -10.93 18.32 -26.31
C TYR A 607 -10.86 18.48 -24.79
N GLN A 608 -9.95 17.76 -24.14
CA GLN A 608 -9.86 17.74 -22.68
C GLN A 608 -9.23 19.01 -22.10
N ILE A 609 -8.39 19.74 -22.85
CA ILE A 609 -7.67 20.92 -22.33
C ILE A 609 -7.93 22.23 -23.08
N GLU A 610 -8.30 22.22 -24.36
CA GLU A 610 -8.32 23.46 -25.16
C GLU A 610 -9.43 24.42 -24.75
N GLY A 611 -10.66 23.91 -24.57
CA GLY A 611 -11.84 24.76 -24.51
C GLY A 611 -12.11 25.48 -25.84
N ALA A 612 -12.66 26.69 -25.77
CA ALA A 612 -12.93 27.54 -26.93
C ALA A 612 -13.62 26.77 -28.07
N TRP A 613 -14.62 25.96 -27.70
CA TRP A 613 -15.12 24.87 -28.53
C TRP A 613 -15.78 25.34 -29.84
N ASN A 614 -16.29 26.57 -29.87
CA ASN A 614 -16.94 27.20 -31.02
C ASN A 614 -16.32 28.56 -31.40
N GLU A 615 -15.11 28.85 -30.91
CA GLU A 615 -14.40 30.09 -31.22
C GLU A 615 -13.64 30.01 -32.54
N ASP A 616 -13.38 31.18 -33.14
CA ASP A 616 -12.56 31.35 -34.34
C ASP A 616 -12.89 30.39 -35.50
N GLY A 617 -14.17 30.02 -35.62
CA GLY A 617 -14.66 29.17 -36.69
C GLY A 617 -14.36 27.68 -36.52
N LYS A 618 -13.98 27.20 -35.33
CA LYS A 618 -13.92 25.76 -35.02
C LYS A 618 -15.27 25.09 -35.35
N GLY A 619 -15.22 23.96 -36.04
CA GLY A 619 -16.39 23.11 -36.28
C GLY A 619 -16.78 22.30 -35.04
N GLU A 620 -18.04 21.90 -34.99
CA GLU A 620 -18.54 20.95 -34.00
C GLU A 620 -17.88 19.57 -34.21
N ASN A 621 -17.39 18.97 -33.12
CA ASN A 621 -16.92 17.59 -33.08
C ASN A 621 -17.95 16.66 -32.41
N ILE A 622 -17.67 15.36 -32.41
CA ILE A 622 -18.57 14.34 -31.84
C ILE A 622 -18.82 14.49 -30.33
N TRP A 623 -17.87 15.02 -29.57
CA TRP A 623 -18.04 15.28 -28.14
C TRP A 623 -18.90 16.51 -27.90
N ASP A 624 -18.66 17.61 -28.63
CA ASP A 624 -19.50 18.81 -28.61
C ASP A 624 -20.98 18.42 -28.82
N ARG A 625 -21.24 17.66 -29.90
CA ARG A 625 -22.59 17.17 -30.21
C ARG A 625 -23.14 16.32 -29.05
N LEU A 626 -22.38 15.35 -28.55
CA LEU A 626 -22.83 14.42 -27.53
C LEU A 626 -23.22 15.15 -26.25
N VAL A 627 -22.33 15.99 -25.70
CA VAL A 627 -22.56 16.63 -24.40
C VAL A 627 -23.62 17.72 -24.46
N HIS A 628 -23.80 18.40 -25.61
CA HIS A 628 -24.87 19.39 -25.76
C HIS A 628 -26.23 18.78 -26.05
N THR A 629 -26.30 17.58 -26.64
CA THR A 629 -27.57 16.91 -26.94
C THR A 629 -28.01 15.92 -25.88
N ASN A 630 -27.06 15.32 -25.16
CA ASN A 630 -27.33 14.35 -24.11
C ASN A 630 -26.35 14.55 -22.92
N PRO A 631 -26.44 15.66 -22.19
CA PRO A 631 -25.49 16.00 -21.11
C PRO A 631 -25.48 14.98 -19.96
N THR A 632 -26.55 14.20 -19.79
CA THR A 632 -26.67 13.21 -18.72
C THR A 632 -25.78 11.98 -18.88
N VAL A 633 -25.06 11.86 -20.01
CA VAL A 633 -24.04 10.82 -20.20
C VAL A 633 -22.73 11.14 -19.48
N ILE A 634 -22.50 12.41 -19.12
CA ILE A 634 -21.35 12.83 -18.34
C ILE A 634 -21.74 12.75 -16.86
N GLU A 635 -20.94 12.06 -16.07
CA GLU A 635 -21.24 11.72 -14.67
C GLU A 635 -21.50 12.95 -13.79
N ASP A 636 -20.68 14.00 -13.93
CA ASP A 636 -20.84 15.27 -13.22
C ASP A 636 -21.63 16.34 -14.00
N LEU A 637 -22.25 15.96 -15.12
CA LEU A 637 -23.03 16.83 -16.01
C LEU A 637 -22.23 18.02 -16.58
N THR A 638 -20.90 17.91 -16.66
CA THR A 638 -20.06 18.97 -17.20
C THR A 638 -19.75 18.80 -18.70
N THR A 639 -19.07 19.78 -19.29
CA THR A 639 -18.69 19.80 -20.71
C THR A 639 -17.24 20.28 -20.90
N GLY A 640 -16.70 20.02 -22.09
CA GLY A 640 -15.37 20.46 -22.53
C GLY A 640 -15.36 21.86 -23.13
N ASP A 641 -16.46 22.61 -23.01
CA ASP A 641 -16.65 23.90 -23.70
C ASP A 641 -15.54 24.90 -23.36
N VAL A 642 -15.13 24.90 -22.08
CA VAL A 642 -14.04 25.72 -21.55
C VAL A 642 -12.85 24.84 -21.14
N ALA A 643 -13.08 23.66 -20.57
CA ALA A 643 -12.02 22.76 -20.13
C ALA A 643 -10.99 23.47 -19.23
N ALA A 644 -9.69 23.22 -19.46
CA ALA A 644 -8.58 23.97 -18.85
C ALA A 644 -8.29 25.30 -19.58
N ASP A 645 -8.99 25.63 -20.66
CA ASP A 645 -8.83 26.86 -21.44
C ASP A 645 -7.40 27.06 -22.00
N SER A 646 -6.80 25.98 -22.49
CA SER A 646 -5.44 25.99 -23.05
C SER A 646 -5.38 26.67 -24.43
N TYR A 647 -6.52 26.93 -25.07
CA TYR A 647 -6.58 27.78 -26.26
C TYR A 647 -6.03 29.18 -25.97
N HIS A 648 -6.41 29.75 -24.82
CA HIS A 648 -5.93 31.04 -24.35
C HIS A 648 -4.66 30.95 -23.49
N ASN A 649 -4.52 29.86 -22.72
CA ASN A 649 -3.47 29.72 -21.70
C ASN A 649 -2.22 28.95 -22.14
N TYR A 650 -2.06 28.62 -23.44
CA TYR A 650 -0.93 27.80 -23.94
C TYR A 650 0.46 28.27 -23.49
N LYS A 651 0.67 29.58 -23.27
CA LYS A 651 1.94 30.11 -22.74
C LYS A 651 2.21 29.67 -21.31
N ARG A 652 1.17 29.62 -20.46
CA ARG A 652 1.27 29.08 -19.10
C ARG A 652 1.53 27.58 -19.14
N ASP A 653 0.93 26.87 -20.10
CA ASP A 653 1.21 25.44 -20.27
C ASP A 653 2.69 25.20 -20.59
N VAL A 654 3.27 25.97 -21.52
CA VAL A 654 4.71 25.89 -21.81
C VAL A 654 5.58 26.30 -20.63
N GLU A 655 5.14 27.24 -19.79
CA GLU A 655 5.83 27.58 -18.54
C GLU A 655 5.86 26.40 -17.56
N MET A 656 4.74 25.68 -17.37
CA MET A 656 4.69 24.46 -16.55
C MET A 656 5.64 23.37 -17.07
N MET A 657 5.75 23.22 -18.40
CA MET A 657 6.71 22.28 -19.00
C MET A 657 8.16 22.65 -18.64
N ARG A 658 8.49 23.95 -18.60
CA ARG A 658 9.81 24.43 -18.19
C ARG A 658 10.06 24.29 -16.70
N GLU A 659 9.04 24.56 -15.88
CA GLU A 659 9.08 24.32 -14.43
C GLU A 659 9.45 22.87 -14.12
N LEU A 660 8.84 21.92 -14.84
CA LEU A 660 9.12 20.48 -14.72
C LEU A 660 10.45 20.04 -15.37
N GLY A 661 11.02 20.84 -16.29
CA GLY A 661 12.20 20.48 -17.06
C GLY A 661 11.95 19.45 -18.17
N LEU A 662 10.75 19.43 -18.76
CA LEU A 662 10.36 18.45 -19.78
C LEU A 662 11.22 18.55 -21.04
N ASN A 663 11.54 17.40 -21.65
CA ASN A 663 12.23 17.32 -22.94
C ASN A 663 11.26 17.33 -24.13
N ALA A 664 10.05 16.80 -23.90
CA ALA A 664 9.01 16.69 -24.89
C ALA A 664 7.65 17.01 -24.29
N TYR A 665 6.71 17.42 -25.13
CA TYR A 665 5.32 17.52 -24.77
C TYR A 665 4.46 16.95 -25.88
N ARG A 666 3.60 16.01 -25.49
CA ARG A 666 2.66 15.34 -26.36
C ARG A 666 1.30 16.03 -26.25
N PHE A 667 0.77 16.50 -27.38
CA PHE A 667 -0.57 17.07 -27.46
C PHE A 667 -1.25 16.63 -28.74
N SER A 668 -2.58 16.73 -28.81
CA SER A 668 -3.32 16.45 -30.04
C SER A 668 -3.79 17.72 -30.75
N ILE A 669 -3.99 17.60 -32.05
CA ILE A 669 -4.61 18.64 -32.88
C ILE A 669 -6.08 18.30 -33.03
N SER A 670 -6.94 19.30 -32.84
CA SER A 670 -8.35 19.17 -33.10
C SER A 670 -8.66 19.27 -34.57
N TRP A 671 -9.08 18.15 -35.16
CA TRP A 671 -9.44 18.08 -36.58
C TRP A 671 -10.53 19.10 -36.89
N ALA A 672 -11.58 19.19 -36.07
CA ALA A 672 -12.66 20.14 -36.30
C ALA A 672 -12.22 21.62 -36.15
N ARG A 673 -11.12 21.90 -35.43
CA ARG A 673 -10.54 23.25 -35.36
C ARG A 673 -9.77 23.61 -36.62
N ILE A 674 -9.04 22.65 -37.21
CA ILE A 674 -8.28 22.85 -38.45
C ILE A 674 -9.19 22.83 -39.68
N LEU A 675 -10.08 21.84 -39.78
CA LEU A 675 -11.02 21.62 -40.89
C LEU A 675 -12.46 21.60 -40.33
N PRO A 676 -13.14 22.75 -40.22
CA PRO A 676 -14.48 22.84 -39.62
C PRO A 676 -15.56 22.03 -40.33
N THR A 677 -15.37 21.73 -41.62
CA THR A 677 -16.24 20.85 -42.40
C THR A 677 -15.84 19.38 -42.33
N GLY A 678 -14.66 19.10 -41.77
CA GLY A 678 -13.94 17.84 -41.88
C GLY A 678 -13.09 17.69 -43.14
N MET A 679 -13.30 18.53 -44.16
CA MET A 679 -12.68 18.41 -45.48
C MET A 679 -11.65 19.53 -45.73
N ALA A 680 -10.59 19.23 -46.48
CA ALA A 680 -9.49 20.17 -46.77
C ALA A 680 -9.89 21.37 -47.67
N ASN A 681 -11.14 21.42 -48.15
CA ASN A 681 -11.66 22.56 -48.91
C ASN A 681 -11.82 23.84 -48.07
N GLN A 682 -11.88 23.71 -46.75
CA GLN A 682 -11.98 24.83 -45.83
C GLN A 682 -11.00 24.63 -44.66
N ILE A 683 -9.78 25.15 -44.82
CA ILE A 683 -8.78 25.21 -43.76
C ILE A 683 -9.03 26.47 -42.92
N ASN A 684 -9.15 26.33 -41.61
CA ASN A 684 -9.30 27.42 -40.67
C ASN A 684 -7.94 28.04 -40.31
N PRO A 685 -7.63 29.27 -40.75
CA PRO A 685 -6.33 29.89 -40.47
C PRO A 685 -6.10 30.17 -38.99
N ALA A 686 -7.15 30.44 -38.21
CA ALA A 686 -7.03 30.71 -36.78
C ALA A 686 -6.69 29.44 -35.99
N GLY A 687 -7.31 28.31 -36.33
CA GLY A 687 -6.93 26.99 -35.81
C GLY A 687 -5.46 26.66 -36.11
N VAL A 688 -5.02 26.88 -37.35
CA VAL A 688 -3.60 26.71 -37.74
C VAL A 688 -2.69 27.67 -36.96
N ALA A 689 -3.11 28.91 -36.73
CA ALA A 689 -2.33 29.89 -35.97
C ALA A 689 -2.15 29.49 -34.51
N TYR A 690 -3.18 28.97 -33.85
CA TYR A 690 -3.10 28.48 -32.47
C TYR A 690 -2.01 27.41 -32.29
N TYR A 691 -2.06 26.33 -33.07
CA TYR A 691 -1.05 25.28 -32.95
C TYR A 691 0.35 25.75 -33.36
N ASN A 692 0.46 26.65 -34.36
CA ASN A 692 1.74 27.28 -34.67
C ASN A 692 2.28 28.08 -33.49
N ASN A 693 1.44 28.81 -32.77
CA ASN A 693 1.85 29.59 -31.59
C ASN A 693 2.31 28.68 -30.45
N LEU A 694 1.57 27.61 -30.15
CA LEU A 694 1.97 26.61 -29.15
C LEU A 694 3.30 25.95 -29.53
N ILE A 695 3.43 25.43 -30.76
CA ILE A 695 4.66 24.79 -31.25
C ILE A 695 5.84 25.76 -31.21
N ASN A 696 5.65 27.01 -31.64
CA ASN A 696 6.71 28.01 -31.61
C ASN A 696 7.15 28.35 -30.19
N GLU A 697 6.22 28.46 -29.24
CA GLU A 697 6.54 28.72 -27.84
C GLU A 697 7.29 27.54 -27.21
N MET A 698 6.92 26.29 -27.53
CA MET A 698 7.65 25.10 -27.09
C MET A 698 9.06 25.02 -27.67
N VAL A 699 9.20 25.20 -28.98
CA VAL A 699 10.49 25.13 -29.69
C VAL A 699 11.44 26.23 -29.20
N LYS A 700 10.91 27.42 -28.88
CA LYS A 700 11.67 28.52 -28.28
C LYS A 700 12.38 28.12 -26.98
N TYR A 701 11.82 27.20 -26.20
CA TYR A 701 12.41 26.67 -24.96
C TYR A 701 12.92 25.23 -25.10
N ASN A 702 13.20 24.79 -26.33
CA ASN A 702 13.79 23.48 -26.62
C ASN A 702 12.97 22.28 -26.12
N ILE A 703 11.64 22.44 -26.06
CA ILE A 703 10.71 21.34 -25.77
C ILE A 703 10.26 20.74 -27.10
N THR A 704 10.49 19.45 -27.29
CA THR A 704 10.16 18.74 -28.53
C THR A 704 8.65 18.49 -28.62
N PRO A 705 7.94 19.00 -29.64
CA PRO A 705 6.54 18.68 -29.85
C PRO A 705 6.36 17.27 -30.40
N MET A 706 5.56 16.47 -29.70
CA MET A 706 5.05 15.18 -30.17
C MET A 706 3.55 15.33 -30.49
N VAL A 707 3.20 15.39 -31.77
CA VAL A 707 1.84 15.76 -32.20
C VAL A 707 1.02 14.52 -32.51
N THR A 708 -0.13 14.42 -31.86
CA THR A 708 -1.17 13.43 -32.18
C THR A 708 -2.19 14.04 -33.14
N LEU A 709 -2.38 13.45 -34.31
CA LEU A 709 -3.30 13.97 -35.32
C LEU A 709 -4.76 13.78 -34.89
N TYR A 710 -5.08 12.64 -34.30
CA TYR A 710 -6.46 12.31 -33.91
C TYR A 710 -6.52 11.71 -32.50
N HIS A 711 -7.22 12.42 -31.62
CA HIS A 711 -7.49 12.01 -30.25
C HIS A 711 -8.99 12.20 -29.95
N TRP A 712 -9.80 11.41 -30.67
CA TRP A 712 -11.23 11.16 -30.40
C TRP A 712 -12.19 12.32 -30.69
N ASP A 713 -11.76 13.35 -31.42
CA ASP A 713 -12.53 14.58 -31.65
C ASP A 713 -12.91 14.76 -33.13
N LEU A 714 -13.52 13.72 -33.70
CA LEU A 714 -13.94 13.73 -35.11
C LEU A 714 -14.90 14.89 -35.40
N PRO A 715 -14.74 15.64 -36.50
CA PRO A 715 -15.74 16.61 -36.94
C PRO A 715 -17.10 15.94 -37.11
N GLN A 716 -18.14 16.50 -36.48
CA GLN A 716 -19.48 15.90 -36.45
C GLN A 716 -20.03 15.66 -37.86
N LYS A 717 -19.70 16.53 -38.83
CA LYS A 717 -20.11 16.34 -40.23
C LYS A 717 -19.57 15.06 -40.86
N LEU A 718 -18.39 14.59 -40.47
CA LEU A 718 -17.86 13.30 -40.94
C LEU A 718 -18.56 12.14 -40.23
N GLN A 719 -18.91 12.31 -38.94
CA GLN A 719 -19.71 11.32 -38.23
C GLN A 719 -21.10 11.16 -38.84
N ASP A 720 -21.74 12.25 -39.27
CA ASP A 720 -23.04 12.23 -39.97
C ASP A 720 -22.99 11.46 -41.29
N LEU A 721 -21.80 11.34 -41.91
CA LEU A 721 -21.55 10.53 -43.11
C LEU A 721 -21.19 9.07 -42.78
N GLY A 722 -21.20 8.67 -41.51
CA GLY A 722 -20.87 7.32 -41.04
C GLY A 722 -19.53 7.19 -40.32
N GLY A 723 -18.78 8.29 -40.16
CA GLY A 723 -17.55 8.34 -39.38
C GLY A 723 -16.53 7.29 -39.81
N LEU A 724 -15.89 6.63 -38.84
CA LEU A 724 -14.84 5.64 -39.08
C LEU A 724 -15.36 4.33 -39.69
N MET A 725 -16.68 4.10 -39.71
CA MET A 725 -17.25 2.96 -40.43
C MET A 725 -17.42 3.23 -41.94
N ASN A 726 -17.28 4.48 -42.38
CA ASN A 726 -17.33 4.83 -43.79
C ASN A 726 -15.96 4.58 -44.44
N PRO A 727 -15.85 3.81 -45.54
CA PRO A 727 -14.56 3.58 -46.20
C PRO A 727 -13.87 4.86 -46.70
N LEU A 728 -14.64 5.92 -47.02
CA LEU A 728 -14.09 7.23 -47.41
C LEU A 728 -13.36 7.94 -46.27
N PHE A 729 -13.52 7.49 -45.02
CA PHE A 729 -12.75 8.00 -43.87
C PHE A 729 -11.24 7.98 -44.14
N THR A 730 -10.75 6.95 -44.83
CA THR A 730 -9.32 6.81 -45.15
C THR A 730 -8.80 7.94 -46.03
N GLU A 731 -9.63 8.47 -46.94
CA GLU A 731 -9.30 9.60 -47.82
C GLU A 731 -9.40 10.93 -47.06
N TRP A 732 -10.46 11.13 -46.28
CA TRP A 732 -10.63 12.34 -45.47
C TRP A 732 -9.49 12.51 -44.46
N TYR A 733 -9.06 11.41 -43.86
CA TYR A 733 -7.96 11.41 -42.91
C TYR A 733 -6.61 11.68 -43.58
N GLU A 734 -6.36 11.14 -44.79
CA GLU A 734 -5.16 11.44 -45.58
C GLU A 734 -5.08 12.94 -45.92
N ASP A 735 -6.18 13.54 -46.36
CA ASP A 735 -6.27 14.98 -46.65
C ASP A 735 -6.02 15.83 -45.40
N TYR A 736 -6.58 15.43 -44.26
CA TYR A 736 -6.32 16.10 -42.98
C TYR A 736 -4.85 15.99 -42.56
N ALA A 737 -4.27 14.78 -42.63
CA ALA A 737 -2.87 14.53 -42.31
C ALA A 737 -1.94 15.38 -43.19
N ARG A 738 -2.24 15.51 -44.48
CA ARG A 738 -1.52 16.40 -45.40
C ARG A 738 -1.48 17.84 -44.89
N VAL A 739 -2.64 18.40 -44.53
CA VAL A 739 -2.73 19.77 -44.00
C VAL A 739 -1.88 19.92 -42.73
N VAL A 740 -1.91 18.93 -41.82
CA VAL A 740 -1.08 18.93 -40.61
C VAL A 740 0.42 18.90 -40.95
N PHE A 741 0.86 17.99 -41.83
CA PHE A 741 2.27 17.87 -42.19
C PHE A 741 2.81 19.11 -42.91
N GLU A 742 2.02 19.71 -43.80
CA GLU A 742 2.38 20.95 -44.52
C GLU A 742 2.58 22.13 -43.57
N ASN A 743 1.71 22.26 -42.55
CA ASN A 743 1.71 23.45 -41.69
C ASN A 743 2.66 23.35 -40.49
N PHE A 744 2.98 22.13 -40.02
CA PHE A 744 3.68 21.95 -38.75
C PHE A 744 4.95 21.09 -38.84
N GLY A 745 5.11 20.29 -39.89
CA GLY A 745 6.19 19.30 -39.98
C GLY A 745 7.60 19.88 -40.20
N ASP A 746 7.70 21.17 -40.51
CA ASP A 746 8.98 21.89 -40.52
C ASP A 746 9.64 21.92 -39.13
N ARG A 747 8.83 21.99 -38.06
CA ARG A 747 9.27 22.00 -36.65
C ARG A 747 8.95 20.70 -35.90
N VAL A 748 7.81 20.08 -36.17
CA VAL A 748 7.39 18.85 -35.49
C VAL A 748 8.09 17.64 -36.09
N LYS A 749 8.73 16.83 -35.23
CA LYS A 749 9.52 15.66 -35.65
C LYS A 749 9.00 14.33 -35.14
N LEU A 750 7.96 14.33 -34.30
CA LEU A 750 7.31 13.13 -33.81
C LEU A 750 5.80 13.26 -34.04
N PHE A 751 5.30 12.53 -35.03
CA PHE A 751 3.87 12.48 -35.36
C PHE A 751 3.28 11.14 -34.92
N ILE A 752 2.12 11.20 -34.28
CA ILE A 752 1.27 10.07 -33.93
C ILE A 752 -0.02 10.23 -34.74
N THR A 753 -0.40 9.23 -35.54
CA THR A 753 -1.64 9.32 -36.31
C THR A 753 -2.88 9.22 -35.41
N PHE A 754 -2.98 8.14 -34.65
CA PHE A 754 -4.14 7.83 -33.80
C PHE A 754 -3.69 7.61 -32.36
N ASN A 755 -4.46 8.14 -31.41
CA ASN A 755 -4.43 7.72 -30.02
C ASN A 755 -5.46 6.62 -29.77
N GLU A 756 -5.01 5.50 -29.22
CA GLU A 756 -5.85 4.46 -28.64
C GLU A 756 -7.03 4.00 -29.53
N PRO A 757 -6.73 3.27 -30.62
CA PRO A 757 -7.76 2.75 -31.53
C PRO A 757 -8.87 1.92 -30.87
N SER A 758 -8.58 1.22 -29.78
CA SER A 758 -9.60 0.45 -29.03
C SER A 758 -10.66 1.37 -28.44
N GLN A 759 -10.27 2.46 -27.79
CA GLN A 759 -11.19 3.45 -27.24
C GLN A 759 -12.06 4.10 -28.34
N ILE A 760 -11.49 4.33 -29.53
CA ILE A 760 -12.26 4.87 -30.67
C ILE A 760 -13.26 3.85 -31.20
N CYS A 761 -12.81 2.63 -31.50
CA CYS A 761 -13.62 1.65 -32.21
C CYS A 761 -14.47 0.78 -31.28
N PHE A 762 -13.88 0.21 -30.23
CA PHE A 762 -14.60 -0.65 -29.29
C PHE A 762 -15.44 0.18 -28.32
N GLU A 763 -14.87 1.16 -27.62
CA GLU A 763 -15.64 1.96 -26.67
C GLU A 763 -16.63 2.94 -27.33
N GLY A 764 -16.31 3.46 -28.52
CA GLY A 764 -17.17 4.39 -29.26
C GLY A 764 -18.36 3.73 -29.99
N LEU A 765 -18.21 2.48 -30.44
CA LEU A 765 -19.17 1.83 -31.34
C LEU A 765 -19.82 0.55 -30.80
N GLU A 766 -19.31 -0.01 -29.69
CA GLU A 766 -19.80 -1.27 -29.14
C GLU A 766 -20.02 -1.21 -27.62
N TYR A 767 -19.00 -0.87 -26.83
CA TYR A 767 -19.12 -0.80 -25.36
C TYR A 767 -19.90 0.43 -24.89
N MET A 768 -20.04 1.44 -25.76
CA MET A 768 -20.76 2.70 -25.51
C MET A 768 -20.24 3.47 -24.29
N ASN A 769 -18.92 3.65 -24.23
CA ASN A 769 -18.23 4.40 -23.16
C ASN A 769 -17.43 5.60 -23.70
N LYS A 770 -17.49 5.87 -25.01
CA LYS A 770 -16.90 7.04 -25.66
C LYS A 770 -17.82 7.58 -26.76
N ALA A 771 -17.73 8.87 -27.08
CA ALA A 771 -18.41 9.41 -28.26
C ALA A 771 -17.99 8.62 -29.51
N PRO A 772 -18.89 8.32 -30.46
CA PRO A 772 -20.28 8.80 -30.57
C PRO A 772 -21.37 7.94 -29.86
N LEU A 773 -21.00 6.98 -29.01
CA LEU A 773 -21.94 6.06 -28.33
C LEU A 773 -22.88 5.31 -29.30
N LEU A 774 -22.31 4.82 -30.41
CA LEU A 774 -23.08 4.02 -31.36
C LEU A 774 -23.23 2.58 -30.86
N ASN A 775 -24.36 1.95 -31.21
CA ASN A 775 -24.72 0.61 -30.75
C ASN A 775 -24.62 -0.42 -31.90
N THR A 776 -23.41 -0.60 -32.44
CA THR A 776 -23.17 -1.39 -33.67
C THR A 776 -22.41 -2.69 -33.41
N PHE A 777 -22.99 -3.51 -32.53
CA PHE A 777 -22.35 -4.73 -32.03
C PHE A 777 -21.87 -5.71 -33.13
N GLY A 778 -20.66 -6.24 -32.93
CA GLY A 778 -20.08 -7.36 -33.66
C GLY A 778 -19.63 -7.06 -35.10
N VAL A 779 -19.90 -5.86 -35.63
CA VAL A 779 -19.53 -5.48 -37.01
C VAL A 779 -18.91 -4.08 -37.07
N GLY A 780 -19.47 -3.10 -36.36
CA GLY A 780 -19.01 -1.71 -36.43
C GLY A 780 -17.56 -1.55 -35.95
N VAL A 781 -17.22 -2.21 -34.83
CA VAL A 781 -15.86 -2.24 -34.26
C VAL A 781 -14.83 -2.79 -35.25
N TYR A 782 -15.17 -3.83 -36.01
CA TYR A 782 -14.27 -4.46 -36.99
C TYR A 782 -14.10 -3.62 -38.26
N LEU A 783 -15.17 -3.00 -38.75
CA LEU A 783 -15.09 -2.04 -39.86
C LEU A 783 -14.25 -0.82 -39.48
N CYS A 784 -14.46 -0.29 -38.26
CA CYS A 784 -13.67 0.80 -37.72
C CYS A 784 -12.19 0.44 -37.62
N ALA A 785 -11.86 -0.72 -37.05
CA ALA A 785 -10.47 -1.20 -36.95
C ALA A 785 -9.80 -1.28 -38.33
N LYS A 786 -10.51 -1.85 -39.33
CA LYS A 786 -10.01 -1.98 -40.70
C LYS A 786 -9.73 -0.60 -41.33
N HIS A 787 -10.68 0.32 -41.28
CA HIS A 787 -10.50 1.65 -41.88
C HIS A 787 -9.48 2.49 -41.13
N LEU A 788 -9.40 2.40 -39.80
CA LEU A 788 -8.45 3.16 -38.99
C LEU A 788 -7.01 2.74 -39.32
N VAL A 789 -6.72 1.44 -39.38
CA VAL A 789 -5.38 0.94 -39.73
C VAL A 789 -5.00 1.30 -41.18
N LEU A 790 -5.95 1.26 -42.11
CA LEU A 790 -5.72 1.74 -43.49
C LEU A 790 -5.46 3.25 -43.52
N ALA A 791 -6.23 4.05 -42.79
CA ALA A 791 -6.04 5.50 -42.69
C ALA A 791 -4.67 5.84 -42.09
N HIS A 792 -4.23 5.09 -41.08
CA HIS A 792 -2.88 5.21 -40.51
C HIS A 792 -1.81 4.94 -41.57
N ALA A 793 -1.91 3.83 -42.29
CA ALA A 793 -0.95 3.48 -43.33
C ALA A 793 -0.90 4.53 -44.45
N ARG A 794 -2.05 5.08 -44.86
CA ARG A 794 -2.11 6.19 -45.84
C ARG A 794 -1.39 7.43 -45.34
N ALA A 795 -1.66 7.86 -44.11
CA ALA A 795 -0.98 9.00 -43.51
C ALA A 795 0.54 8.76 -43.32
N TYR A 796 0.94 7.54 -42.96
CA TYR A 796 2.35 7.16 -42.88
C TYR A 796 3.03 7.24 -44.25
N HIS A 797 2.44 6.63 -45.29
CA HIS A 797 3.03 6.64 -46.64
C HIS A 797 3.08 8.04 -47.22
N LEU A 798 2.04 8.84 -46.99
CA LEU A 798 2.02 10.27 -47.29
C LEU A 798 3.21 10.97 -46.64
N TYR A 799 3.38 10.82 -45.33
CA TYR A 799 4.52 11.41 -44.61
C TYR A 799 5.85 10.91 -45.16
N ASN A 800 6.02 9.59 -45.28
CA ASN A 800 7.26 8.94 -45.65
C ASN A 800 7.72 9.30 -47.06
N THR A 801 6.78 9.48 -48.00
CA THR A 801 7.09 9.77 -49.41
C THR A 801 7.24 11.25 -49.69
N GLU A 802 6.35 12.10 -49.17
CA GLU A 802 6.29 13.52 -49.54
C GLU A 802 7.01 14.43 -48.54
N PHE A 803 6.95 14.10 -47.24
CA PHE A 803 7.35 15.05 -46.19
C PHE A 803 8.64 14.66 -45.47
N LYS A 804 8.84 13.39 -45.15
CA LYS A 804 10.03 12.87 -44.45
C LYS A 804 11.36 13.24 -45.12
N PRO A 805 11.49 13.23 -46.47
CA PRO A 805 12.74 13.65 -47.13
C PRO A 805 13.16 15.10 -46.85
N THR A 806 12.19 16.00 -46.60
CA THR A 806 12.45 17.43 -46.35
C THR A 806 12.36 17.79 -44.86
N GLN A 807 11.50 17.09 -44.12
CA GLN A 807 11.21 17.39 -42.72
C GLN A 807 12.02 16.55 -41.73
N GLY A 808 12.43 15.33 -42.10
CA GLY A 808 13.31 14.48 -41.29
C GLY A 808 12.72 13.99 -39.95
N GLY A 809 11.40 13.96 -39.79
CA GLY A 809 10.75 13.44 -38.58
C GLY A 809 10.38 11.95 -38.66
N GLN A 810 9.61 11.50 -37.69
CA GLN A 810 9.09 10.15 -37.56
C GLN A 810 7.56 10.17 -37.48
N CYS A 811 6.92 9.15 -38.06
CA CYS A 811 5.47 8.94 -37.98
C CYS A 811 5.17 7.56 -37.40
N GLY A 812 4.35 7.51 -36.35
CA GLY A 812 3.95 6.28 -35.67
C GLY A 812 2.48 6.30 -35.25
N ILE A 813 2.09 5.32 -34.44
CA ILE A 813 0.75 5.19 -33.87
C ILE A 813 0.85 4.92 -32.38
N THR A 814 -0.14 5.36 -31.60
CA THR A 814 -0.26 5.06 -30.18
C THR A 814 -1.38 4.07 -29.93
N ILE A 815 -1.08 2.95 -29.28
CA ILE A 815 -2.04 1.90 -28.96
C ILE A 815 -2.06 1.69 -27.45
N SER A 816 -3.25 1.48 -26.89
CA SER A 816 -3.42 1.12 -25.48
C SER A 816 -3.00 -0.33 -25.27
N VAL A 817 -1.95 -0.57 -24.48
CA VAL A 817 -1.37 -1.90 -24.22
C VAL A 817 -1.29 -2.14 -22.72
N ASN A 818 -2.45 -2.15 -22.07
CA ASN A 818 -2.57 -2.74 -20.74
C ASN A 818 -2.20 -4.23 -20.79
N TRP A 819 -1.61 -4.74 -19.71
CA TRP A 819 -1.22 -6.14 -19.66
C TRP A 819 -2.44 -7.00 -19.36
N PHE A 820 -2.84 -7.86 -20.28
CA PHE A 820 -3.87 -8.88 -20.05
C PHE A 820 -3.16 -10.20 -19.73
N GLY A 821 -3.02 -10.49 -18.45
CA GLY A 821 -2.37 -11.69 -17.93
C GLY A 821 -3.38 -12.83 -17.73
N ALA A 822 -2.92 -14.07 -17.86
CA ALA A 822 -3.75 -15.22 -17.52
C ALA A 822 -4.06 -15.23 -16.01
N ASP A 823 -5.27 -15.65 -15.67
CA ASP A 823 -5.72 -15.85 -14.29
C ASP A 823 -4.91 -16.95 -13.61
N THR A 824 -4.88 -18.14 -14.23
CA THR A 824 -4.04 -19.27 -13.86
C THR A 824 -3.01 -19.62 -14.95
N ASP A 825 -2.05 -20.49 -14.64
CA ASP A 825 -1.08 -21.04 -15.61
C ASP A 825 -1.69 -22.13 -16.51
N SER A 826 -3.02 -22.27 -16.55
CA SER A 826 -3.70 -23.23 -17.43
C SER A 826 -3.56 -22.85 -18.90
N ALA A 827 -3.58 -23.85 -19.79
CA ALA A 827 -3.50 -23.61 -21.23
C ALA A 827 -4.71 -22.82 -21.73
N GLU A 828 -5.86 -23.02 -21.10
CA GLU A 828 -7.11 -22.34 -21.36
C GLU A 828 -7.01 -20.84 -21.04
N ASP A 829 -6.52 -20.47 -19.85
CA ASP A 829 -6.38 -19.06 -19.45
C ASP A 829 -5.27 -18.35 -20.20
N LEU A 830 -4.17 -19.05 -20.52
CA LEU A 830 -3.11 -18.51 -21.37
C LEU A 830 -3.63 -18.15 -22.77
N MET A 831 -4.47 -19.01 -23.35
CA MET A 831 -5.12 -18.75 -24.63
C MET A 831 -6.21 -17.66 -24.52
N ALA A 832 -6.96 -17.63 -23.42
CA ALA A 832 -7.94 -16.59 -23.14
C ALA A 832 -7.28 -15.20 -23.05
N ALA A 833 -6.17 -15.12 -22.31
CA ALA A 833 -5.36 -13.92 -22.21
C ALA A 833 -4.77 -13.50 -23.57
N GLU A 834 -4.31 -14.45 -24.40
CA GLU A 834 -3.86 -14.15 -25.76
C GLU A 834 -4.99 -13.61 -26.65
N LEU A 835 -6.17 -14.23 -26.63
CA LEU A 835 -7.33 -13.74 -27.37
C LEU A 835 -7.77 -12.34 -26.92
N MET A 836 -7.70 -12.06 -25.62
CA MET A 836 -7.99 -10.73 -25.08
C MET A 836 -6.94 -9.71 -25.52
N ARG A 837 -5.65 -10.04 -25.50
CA ARG A 837 -4.58 -9.19 -26.06
C ARG A 837 -4.81 -8.91 -27.55
N GLN A 838 -5.17 -9.94 -28.31
CA GLN A 838 -5.45 -9.82 -29.74
C GLN A 838 -6.68 -8.94 -30.02
N SER A 839 -7.76 -9.07 -29.26
CA SER A 839 -8.97 -8.25 -29.47
C SER A 839 -8.80 -6.81 -29.02
N GLN A 840 -8.10 -6.59 -27.90
CA GLN A 840 -7.96 -5.26 -27.31
C GLN A 840 -6.89 -4.40 -28.01
N TRP A 841 -5.77 -4.99 -28.43
CA TRP A 841 -4.71 -4.21 -29.10
C TRP A 841 -4.08 -4.89 -30.31
N GLY A 842 -4.06 -6.22 -30.39
CA GLY A 842 -3.45 -6.96 -31.51
C GLY A 842 -4.15 -6.70 -32.84
N ILE A 843 -5.47 -6.50 -32.85
CA ILE A 843 -6.26 -6.17 -34.04
C ILE A 843 -5.80 -4.89 -34.73
N TYR A 844 -5.15 -3.98 -33.99
CA TYR A 844 -4.57 -2.74 -34.51
C TYR A 844 -3.05 -2.85 -34.72
N ALA A 845 -2.35 -3.57 -33.84
CA ALA A 845 -0.89 -3.66 -33.84
C ALA A 845 -0.35 -4.71 -34.83
N ASP A 846 -0.93 -5.92 -34.90
CA ASP A 846 -0.46 -7.01 -35.76
C ASP A 846 -0.38 -6.58 -37.24
N PRO A 847 -1.38 -5.87 -37.82
CA PRO A 847 -1.29 -5.45 -39.22
C PRO A 847 -0.08 -4.59 -39.56
N ILE A 848 0.39 -3.78 -38.58
CA ILE A 848 1.45 -2.79 -38.76
C ILE A 848 2.82 -3.38 -38.40
N PHE A 849 2.91 -4.09 -37.27
CA PHE A 849 4.18 -4.46 -36.64
C PHE A 849 4.55 -5.94 -36.78
N SER A 850 3.61 -6.84 -37.11
CA SER A 850 3.94 -8.25 -37.28
C SER A 850 4.79 -8.49 -38.53
N ALA A 851 5.54 -9.59 -38.51
CA ALA A 851 6.38 -9.98 -39.63
C ALA A 851 5.55 -10.46 -40.84
N GLU A 852 4.30 -10.85 -40.63
CA GLU A 852 3.38 -11.33 -41.66
C GLU A 852 2.48 -10.21 -42.18
N GLY A 853 2.15 -9.21 -41.33
CA GLY A 853 1.04 -8.29 -41.56
C GLY A 853 -0.31 -8.99 -41.40
N GLY A 854 -1.40 -8.24 -41.63
CA GLY A 854 -2.76 -8.78 -41.47
C GLY A 854 -3.22 -8.87 -40.01
N LEU A 855 -4.45 -9.34 -39.82
CA LEU A 855 -5.07 -9.45 -38.50
C LEU A 855 -4.58 -10.68 -37.71
N PRO A 856 -4.67 -10.67 -36.37
CA PRO A 856 -4.29 -11.81 -35.55
C PRO A 856 -5.10 -13.06 -35.91
N LYS A 857 -4.40 -14.19 -36.13
CA LYS A 857 -5.01 -15.40 -36.67
C LYS A 857 -6.03 -16.02 -35.73
N GLU A 858 -5.71 -16.14 -34.44
CA GLU A 858 -6.58 -16.79 -33.46
C GLU A 858 -7.90 -16.03 -33.30
N LEU A 859 -7.84 -14.69 -33.32
CA LEU A 859 -9.03 -13.83 -33.33
C LEU A 859 -9.84 -13.99 -34.63
N LEU A 860 -9.19 -14.01 -35.81
CA LEU A 860 -9.86 -14.23 -37.10
C LEU A 860 -10.63 -15.54 -37.13
N ASP A 861 -9.98 -16.63 -36.73
CA ASP A 861 -10.57 -17.97 -36.71
C ASP A 861 -11.76 -18.02 -35.75
N ARG A 862 -11.62 -17.41 -34.56
CA ARG A 862 -12.68 -17.31 -33.55
C ARG A 862 -13.91 -16.55 -34.05
N VAL A 863 -13.71 -15.38 -34.66
CA VAL A 863 -14.82 -14.57 -35.18
C VAL A 863 -15.48 -15.24 -36.38
N ALA A 864 -14.71 -15.90 -37.24
CA ALA A 864 -15.26 -16.64 -38.38
C ALA A 864 -16.16 -17.81 -37.91
N GLU A 865 -15.73 -18.55 -36.90
CA GLU A 865 -16.52 -19.61 -36.27
C GLU A 865 -17.83 -19.06 -35.68
N LYS A 866 -17.75 -18.03 -34.83
CA LYS A 866 -18.91 -17.37 -34.20
C LYS A 866 -19.87 -16.80 -35.23
N SER A 867 -19.34 -16.14 -36.27
CA SER A 867 -20.14 -15.60 -37.38
C SER A 867 -20.94 -16.70 -38.09
N ALA A 868 -20.32 -17.85 -38.38
CA ALA A 868 -20.99 -18.98 -39.00
C ALA A 868 -22.08 -19.57 -38.09
N GLN A 869 -21.80 -19.73 -36.79
CA GLN A 869 -22.77 -20.20 -35.79
C GLN A 869 -23.98 -19.27 -35.65
N GLN A 870 -23.75 -17.95 -35.78
CA GLN A 870 -24.78 -16.91 -35.71
C GLN A 870 -25.52 -16.70 -37.04
N GLY A 871 -25.20 -17.47 -38.09
CA GLY A 871 -25.89 -17.43 -39.38
C GLY A 871 -25.48 -16.28 -40.29
N PHE A 872 -24.34 -15.63 -40.05
CA PHE A 872 -23.82 -14.63 -40.98
C PHE A 872 -23.34 -15.30 -42.27
N PRO A 873 -23.65 -14.73 -43.45
CA PRO A 873 -23.25 -15.33 -44.74
C PRO A 873 -21.74 -15.24 -45.01
N ARG A 874 -21.01 -14.46 -44.20
CA ARG A 874 -19.56 -14.25 -44.24
C ARG A 874 -19.07 -13.88 -42.84
N THR A 875 -17.80 -14.08 -42.55
CA THR A 875 -17.19 -13.62 -41.29
C THR A 875 -17.41 -12.12 -41.08
N ARG A 876 -17.71 -11.73 -39.84
CA ARG A 876 -17.81 -10.32 -39.44
C ARG A 876 -16.44 -9.63 -39.38
N LEU A 877 -15.36 -10.38 -39.18
CA LEU A 877 -13.98 -9.92 -39.28
C LEU A 877 -13.29 -10.61 -40.45
N SER A 878 -13.21 -9.93 -41.59
CA SER A 878 -12.43 -10.39 -42.73
C SER A 878 -11.01 -9.84 -42.65
N ASP A 879 -10.02 -10.70 -42.89
CA ASP A 879 -8.64 -10.27 -43.05
C ASP A 879 -8.46 -9.31 -44.24
N PHE A 880 -7.32 -8.64 -44.26
CA PHE A 880 -6.86 -7.80 -45.36
C PHE A 880 -6.49 -8.69 -46.57
N ASN A 881 -6.71 -8.17 -47.78
CA ASN A 881 -6.13 -8.81 -48.97
C ASN A 881 -4.61 -8.62 -49.00
N GLU A 882 -3.89 -9.36 -49.85
CA GLU A 882 -2.42 -9.33 -49.89
C GLU A 882 -1.85 -7.94 -50.26
N GLU A 883 -2.56 -7.15 -51.07
CA GLU A 883 -2.15 -5.78 -51.40
C GLU A 883 -2.32 -4.85 -50.18
N GLU A 884 -3.44 -4.95 -49.47
CA GLU A 884 -3.70 -4.22 -48.22
C GLU A 884 -2.68 -4.60 -47.13
N LYS A 885 -2.38 -5.89 -46.94
CA LYS A 885 -1.36 -6.36 -45.99
C LYS A 885 0.01 -5.76 -46.31
N ALA A 886 0.42 -5.82 -47.58
CA ALA A 886 1.69 -5.27 -48.02
C ALA A 886 1.76 -3.74 -47.85
N PHE A 887 0.63 -3.05 -48.00
CA PHE A 887 0.54 -1.60 -47.81
C PHE A 887 0.62 -1.19 -46.33
N ILE A 888 -0.02 -1.94 -45.42
CA ILE A 888 -0.08 -1.59 -43.99
C ILE A 888 1.20 -2.02 -43.25
N LYS A 889 1.74 -3.20 -43.58
CA LYS A 889 2.88 -3.78 -42.88
C LYS A 889 4.09 -2.84 -42.91
N GLY A 890 4.65 -2.56 -41.73
CA GLY A 890 5.81 -1.70 -41.55
C GLY A 890 5.53 -0.21 -41.68
N SER A 891 4.27 0.22 -41.67
CA SER A 891 3.86 1.63 -41.79
C SER A 891 4.02 2.45 -40.50
N ALA A 892 5.06 2.20 -39.70
CA ALA A 892 5.34 2.97 -38.48
C ALA A 892 6.84 3.04 -38.18
N ASP A 893 7.32 4.22 -37.81
CA ASP A 893 8.71 4.47 -37.41
C ASP A 893 8.97 4.18 -35.91
N PHE A 894 7.90 4.11 -35.11
CA PHE A 894 7.91 3.78 -33.69
C PHE A 894 6.53 3.28 -33.25
N PHE A 895 6.50 2.57 -32.12
CA PHE A 895 5.31 2.11 -31.43
C PHE A 895 5.08 3.01 -30.21
N GLY A 896 4.04 3.84 -30.23
CA GLY A 896 3.56 4.56 -29.05
C GLY A 896 2.70 3.64 -28.19
N VAL A 897 3.00 3.55 -26.90
CA VAL A 897 2.30 2.69 -25.95
C VAL A 897 1.66 3.53 -24.87
N ASN A 898 0.34 3.48 -24.78
CA ASN A 898 -0.36 3.90 -23.57
C ASN A 898 -0.48 2.70 -22.66
N HIS A 899 -0.06 2.82 -21.41
CA HIS A 899 -0.11 1.73 -20.46
C HIS A 899 -0.39 2.26 -19.06
N TYR A 900 -1.31 1.61 -18.36
CA TYR A 900 -1.74 2.04 -17.03
C TYR A 900 -1.74 0.91 -16.00
N THR A 901 -2.19 -0.29 -16.36
CA THR A 901 -2.43 -1.36 -15.39
C THR A 901 -2.37 -2.78 -15.98
N THR A 902 -2.64 -3.78 -15.14
CA THR A 902 -2.81 -5.19 -15.49
C THR A 902 -4.26 -5.62 -15.25
N VAL A 903 -4.78 -6.46 -16.15
CA VAL A 903 -6.08 -7.13 -16.07
C VAL A 903 -5.84 -8.64 -16.09
N LYS A 904 -6.50 -9.38 -15.21
CA LYS A 904 -6.50 -10.84 -15.21
C LYS A 904 -7.61 -11.37 -16.09
N VAL A 905 -7.32 -12.43 -16.85
CA VAL A 905 -8.22 -13.00 -17.85
C VAL A 905 -8.38 -14.50 -17.59
N SER A 906 -9.63 -14.93 -17.46
CA SER A 906 -10.01 -16.33 -17.27
C SER A 906 -10.83 -16.85 -18.45
N ALA A 907 -10.62 -18.11 -18.82
CA ALA A 907 -11.42 -18.81 -19.80
C ALA A 907 -12.81 -19.20 -19.28
N THR A 908 -13.02 -19.24 -17.95
CA THR A 908 -14.29 -19.68 -17.32
C THR A 908 -14.83 -18.73 -16.27
N GLU A 909 -13.98 -18.21 -15.41
CA GLU A 909 -14.37 -17.38 -14.26
C GLU A 909 -14.59 -15.92 -14.67
N HIS A 910 -15.34 -15.18 -13.86
CA HIS A 910 -15.61 -13.74 -14.05
C HIS A 910 -16.18 -13.35 -15.43
N LYS A 911 -16.84 -14.28 -16.13
CA LYS A 911 -17.52 -13.98 -17.40
C LYS A 911 -18.69 -13.05 -17.16
N GLN A 912 -18.68 -11.93 -17.88
CA GLN A 912 -19.80 -11.01 -17.89
C GLN A 912 -20.83 -11.43 -18.94
N VAL A 913 -22.04 -10.87 -18.85
CA VAL A 913 -23.06 -11.08 -19.87
C VAL A 913 -22.76 -10.17 -21.06
N TYR A 914 -22.21 -10.74 -22.12
CA TYR A 914 -21.93 -10.01 -23.36
C TYR A 914 -23.12 -10.03 -24.30
N SER A 915 -23.37 -8.89 -24.96
CA SER A 915 -24.29 -8.83 -26.11
C SER A 915 -23.79 -9.75 -27.22
N ALA A 916 -24.66 -10.52 -27.86
CA ALA A 916 -24.29 -11.37 -28.99
C ALA A 916 -25.02 -10.91 -30.27
N PRO A 917 -24.31 -10.70 -31.40
CA PRO A 917 -22.85 -10.79 -31.55
C PRO A 917 -22.11 -9.57 -30.99
N SER A 918 -20.94 -9.71 -30.37
CA SER A 918 -20.03 -8.60 -30.01
C SER A 918 -18.57 -9.07 -29.99
N MET A 919 -17.59 -8.16 -29.92
CA MET A 919 -16.18 -8.51 -29.78
C MET A 919 -15.91 -9.28 -28.48
N LEU A 920 -16.55 -8.91 -27.37
CA LEU A 920 -16.40 -9.63 -26.10
C LEU A 920 -17.09 -11.00 -26.12
N ASP A 921 -18.23 -11.15 -26.80
CA ASP A 921 -18.85 -12.47 -27.08
C ASP A 921 -17.97 -13.32 -28.01
N ASP A 922 -17.25 -12.70 -28.93
CA ASP A 922 -16.34 -13.40 -29.85
C ASP A 922 -15.17 -14.00 -29.09
N VAL A 923 -14.48 -13.24 -28.22
CA VAL A 923 -13.40 -13.79 -27.40
C VAL A 923 -13.91 -14.71 -26.29
N ASN A 924 -15.08 -14.41 -25.72
CA ASN A 924 -15.78 -15.22 -24.70
C ASN A 924 -14.93 -15.57 -23.46
N VAL A 925 -14.26 -14.56 -22.90
CA VAL A 925 -13.40 -14.67 -21.71
C VAL A 925 -14.00 -13.85 -20.57
N GLY A 926 -13.71 -14.20 -19.32
CA GLY A 926 -13.94 -13.31 -18.20
C GLY A 926 -12.68 -12.52 -17.87
N PHE A 927 -12.85 -11.33 -17.29
CA PHE A 927 -11.73 -10.50 -16.91
C PHE A 927 -12.05 -9.67 -15.68
N TYR A 928 -11.02 -9.37 -14.89
CA TYR A 928 -11.14 -8.58 -13.68
C TYR A 928 -9.82 -7.87 -13.35
N TRP A 929 -9.91 -6.82 -12.55
CA TRP A 929 -8.74 -6.18 -11.95
C TRP A 929 -8.48 -6.83 -10.60
N PRO A 930 -7.24 -7.29 -10.34
CA PRO A 930 -6.94 -7.95 -9.07
C PRO A 930 -7.24 -7.01 -7.89
N GLU A 931 -8.00 -7.51 -6.91
CA GLU A 931 -8.49 -6.70 -5.78
C GLU A 931 -7.37 -6.32 -4.81
N GLU A 932 -6.30 -7.12 -4.77
CA GLU A 932 -5.09 -6.88 -3.99
C GLU A 932 -4.29 -5.66 -4.47
N ASN A 933 -4.47 -5.23 -5.73
CA ASN A 933 -3.78 -4.06 -6.25
C ASN A 933 -4.45 -2.77 -5.75
N PRO A 934 -3.68 -1.79 -5.24
CA PRO A 934 -4.23 -0.49 -4.84
C PRO A 934 -5.04 0.15 -5.96
N LYS A 935 -6.23 0.67 -5.64
CA LYS A 935 -7.17 1.26 -6.61
C LYS A 935 -7.02 2.79 -6.63
N SER A 936 -7.19 3.37 -7.81
CA SER A 936 -7.23 4.83 -8.00
C SER A 936 -8.66 5.37 -7.90
N ALA A 937 -8.83 6.67 -8.12
CA ALA A 937 -10.17 7.27 -8.26
C ALA A 937 -10.93 6.78 -9.52
N SER A 938 -10.24 6.21 -10.51
CA SER A 938 -10.86 5.58 -11.68
C SER A 938 -11.04 4.07 -11.46
N PRO A 939 -12.26 3.51 -11.60
CA PRO A 939 -12.55 2.11 -11.26
C PRO A 939 -11.73 1.06 -12.05
N TRP A 940 -11.33 1.41 -13.28
CA TRP A 940 -10.55 0.54 -14.16
C TRP A 940 -9.04 0.61 -13.90
N LEU A 941 -8.57 1.48 -13.00
CA LEU A 941 -7.17 1.76 -12.81
C LEU A 941 -6.71 1.32 -11.42
N SER A 942 -5.85 0.30 -11.40
CA SER A 942 -5.14 -0.18 -10.21
C SER A 942 -3.62 -0.22 -10.43
N MET A 943 -2.86 -0.10 -9.33
CA MET A 943 -1.40 -0.13 -9.36
C MET A 943 -0.91 -1.57 -9.41
N ALA A 944 -0.68 -2.08 -10.62
CA ALA A 944 -0.15 -3.43 -10.82
C ALA A 944 1.39 -3.42 -10.87
N PRO A 945 2.08 -4.13 -9.96
CA PRO A 945 3.54 -4.20 -9.96
C PRO A 945 4.11 -4.71 -11.29
N ASN A 946 5.19 -4.09 -11.77
CA ASN A 946 5.90 -4.48 -13.01
C ASN A 946 5.06 -4.62 -14.29
N SER A 947 3.86 -4.02 -14.36
CA SER A 947 2.96 -4.16 -15.51
C SER A 947 3.56 -3.67 -16.83
N ILE A 948 4.29 -2.54 -16.81
CA ILE A 948 5.01 -1.99 -17.98
C ILE A 948 6.04 -3.01 -18.50
N TYR A 949 6.84 -3.61 -17.61
CA TYR A 949 7.83 -4.62 -17.96
C TYR A 949 7.22 -5.81 -18.71
N HIS A 950 6.10 -6.35 -18.20
CA HIS A 950 5.41 -7.46 -18.85
C HIS A 950 4.89 -7.10 -20.24
N ALA A 951 4.18 -5.97 -20.35
CA ALA A 951 3.64 -5.51 -21.63
C ALA A 951 4.75 -5.25 -22.66
N LEU A 952 5.78 -4.50 -22.30
CA LEU A 952 6.82 -4.08 -23.25
C LEU A 952 7.78 -5.20 -23.63
N THR A 953 8.05 -6.15 -22.72
CA THR A 953 8.83 -7.35 -23.05
C THR A 953 8.08 -8.25 -24.03
N HIS A 954 6.77 -8.41 -23.84
CA HIS A 954 5.93 -9.14 -24.79
C HIS A 954 5.93 -8.48 -26.18
N LEU A 955 5.80 -7.14 -26.26
CA LEU A 955 5.89 -6.43 -27.55
C LEU A 955 7.26 -6.58 -28.21
N LYS A 956 8.34 -6.54 -27.43
CA LYS A 956 9.70 -6.77 -27.93
C LYS A 956 9.81 -8.15 -28.60
N GLU A 957 9.31 -9.18 -27.95
CA GLU A 957 9.35 -10.56 -28.46
C GLU A 957 8.45 -10.74 -29.69
N LYS A 958 7.23 -10.21 -29.63
CA LYS A 958 6.21 -10.36 -30.69
C LYS A 958 6.54 -9.57 -31.95
N TYR A 959 7.11 -8.37 -31.82
CA TYR A 959 7.30 -7.43 -32.95
C TYR A 959 8.76 -7.08 -33.24
N ASN A 960 9.70 -7.96 -32.86
CA ASN A 960 11.12 -7.82 -33.18
C ASN A 960 11.75 -6.50 -32.65
N ASN A 961 11.48 -6.19 -31.38
CA ASN A 961 12.04 -5.07 -30.62
C ASN A 961 11.90 -3.69 -31.31
N PRO A 962 10.66 -3.24 -31.62
CA PRO A 962 10.45 -1.95 -32.26
C PRO A 962 10.92 -0.80 -31.36
N LYS A 963 11.14 0.38 -31.94
CA LYS A 963 11.36 1.61 -31.13
C LYS A 963 10.07 1.93 -30.39
N ILE A 964 10.11 2.01 -29.05
CA ILE A 964 8.94 2.24 -28.21
C ILE A 964 9.03 3.58 -27.48
N TYR A 965 7.91 4.30 -27.42
CA TYR A 965 7.70 5.40 -26.49
C TYR A 965 6.49 5.05 -25.61
N ILE A 966 6.60 5.22 -24.29
CA ILE A 966 5.40 5.28 -23.45
C ILE A 966 4.79 6.66 -23.64
N THR A 967 3.63 6.71 -24.28
CA THR A 967 2.97 7.93 -24.72
C THR A 967 1.89 8.41 -23.74
N GLU A 968 1.45 7.53 -22.83
CA GLU A 968 0.67 7.85 -21.64
C GLU A 968 0.89 6.80 -20.55
N ASN A 969 0.95 7.29 -19.31
CA ASN A 969 0.94 6.52 -18.07
C ASN A 969 0.63 7.48 -16.91
N GLY A 970 -0.34 7.16 -16.06
CA GLY A 970 -0.90 8.13 -15.12
C GLY A 970 -1.67 7.52 -13.95
N TRP A 971 -1.96 8.34 -12.95
CA TRP A 971 -2.72 7.96 -11.75
C TRP A 971 -3.83 8.96 -11.42
N ALA A 972 -5.04 8.45 -11.19
CA ALA A 972 -6.22 9.25 -10.88
C ALA A 972 -6.42 9.45 -9.38
N THR A 973 -6.59 10.71 -8.97
CA THR A 973 -7.05 11.11 -7.62
C THR A 973 -8.43 11.75 -7.73
N TYR A 974 -9.22 11.76 -6.65
CA TYR A 974 -10.54 12.42 -6.69
C TYR A 974 -10.42 13.95 -6.80
N ARG A 975 -11.41 14.58 -7.43
CA ARG A 975 -11.58 16.04 -7.47
C ARG A 975 -11.60 16.60 -6.04
N ASN A 976 -10.85 17.67 -5.80
CA ASN A 976 -10.62 18.30 -4.48
C ASN A 976 -9.72 17.51 -3.52
N SER A 977 -9.02 16.47 -4.00
CA SER A 977 -7.89 15.91 -3.26
C SER A 977 -6.83 16.98 -2.95
N SER A 978 -6.11 16.78 -1.86
CA SER A 978 -4.98 17.64 -1.47
C SER A 978 -3.96 17.76 -2.61
N LEU A 979 -3.21 18.87 -2.65
CA LEU A 979 -2.02 18.99 -3.49
C LEU A 979 -0.93 17.94 -3.15
N ILE A 980 -1.07 17.27 -1.99
CA ILE A 980 -0.26 16.14 -1.55
C ILE A 980 -0.88 14.84 -2.08
N ASP A 981 -0.27 14.26 -3.10
CA ASP A 981 -0.74 13.10 -3.85
C ASP A 981 0.26 11.92 -3.76
N ASN A 982 0.42 11.38 -2.55
CA ASN A 982 1.41 10.33 -2.26
C ASN A 982 1.12 9.00 -2.97
N ASP A 983 -0.14 8.69 -3.22
CA ASP A 983 -0.57 7.54 -4.02
C ASP A 983 -0.08 7.65 -5.47
N ARG A 984 -0.24 8.84 -6.09
CA ARG A 984 0.32 9.15 -7.42
C ARG A 984 1.85 9.03 -7.44
N ILE A 985 2.53 9.52 -6.40
CA ILE A 985 4.00 9.39 -6.28
C ILE A 985 4.41 7.91 -6.19
N THR A 986 3.67 7.11 -5.44
CA THR A 986 3.91 5.66 -5.29
C THR A 986 3.74 4.96 -6.63
N TYR A 987 2.64 5.23 -7.33
CA TYR A 987 2.40 4.71 -8.68
C TYR A 987 3.53 5.06 -9.64
N TYR A 988 3.94 6.34 -9.70
CA TYR A 988 4.98 6.76 -10.62
C TYR A 988 6.34 6.12 -10.31
N ARG A 989 6.74 6.04 -9.04
CA ARG A 989 7.99 5.34 -8.66
C ARG A 989 7.96 3.88 -9.11
N ALA A 990 6.85 3.18 -8.89
CA ALA A 990 6.68 1.79 -9.36
C ALA A 990 6.73 1.68 -10.89
N ALA A 991 6.07 2.59 -11.62
CA ALA A 991 6.11 2.64 -13.08
C ALA A 991 7.53 2.91 -13.61
N TRP A 992 8.28 3.82 -12.97
CA TRP A 992 9.65 4.14 -13.35
C TRP A 992 10.62 2.99 -13.09
N GLU A 993 10.47 2.25 -11.98
CA GLU A 993 11.25 1.04 -11.75
C GLU A 993 10.94 -0.03 -12.79
N SER A 994 9.67 -0.21 -13.14
CA SER A 994 9.23 -1.13 -14.19
C SER A 994 9.84 -0.75 -15.56
N MET A 995 9.98 0.55 -15.85
CA MET A 995 10.69 1.03 -17.04
C MET A 995 12.20 0.77 -16.98
N LEU A 996 12.86 0.94 -15.82
CA LEU A 996 14.27 0.59 -15.68
C LEU A 996 14.49 -0.91 -15.89
N ASN A 997 13.61 -1.76 -15.34
CA ASN A 997 13.60 -3.21 -15.62
C ASN A 997 13.44 -3.50 -17.12
N THR A 998 12.60 -2.73 -17.80
CA THR A 998 12.36 -2.84 -19.25
C THR A 998 13.60 -2.47 -20.07
N LEU A 999 14.29 -1.40 -19.69
CA LEU A 999 15.56 -0.98 -20.29
C LEU A 999 16.66 -2.02 -20.05
N ASP A 1000 16.75 -2.56 -18.83
CA ASP A 1000 17.71 -3.62 -18.45
C ASP A 1000 17.47 -4.90 -19.26
N ALA A 1001 16.20 -5.21 -19.58
CA ALA A 1001 15.83 -6.32 -20.48
C ALA A 1001 16.11 -6.04 -21.96
N GLY A 1002 16.67 -4.88 -22.32
CA GLY A 1002 17.05 -4.55 -23.69
C GLY A 1002 15.88 -4.22 -24.62
N VAL A 1003 14.73 -3.80 -24.07
CA VAL A 1003 13.65 -3.21 -24.85
C VAL A 1003 14.10 -1.84 -25.36
N ASN A 1004 13.80 -1.53 -26.62
CA ASN A 1004 14.18 -0.28 -27.28
C ASN A 1004 13.25 0.89 -26.87
N LEU A 1005 13.12 1.13 -25.56
CA LEU A 1005 12.32 2.20 -24.97
C LEU A 1005 13.07 3.54 -25.03
N LYS A 1006 12.40 4.60 -25.51
CA LYS A 1006 13.02 5.90 -25.83
C LYS A 1006 12.44 7.11 -25.11
N GLY A 1007 11.31 6.95 -24.44
CA GLY A 1007 10.74 8.04 -23.68
C GLY A 1007 9.46 7.67 -22.95
N TYR A 1008 9.05 8.60 -22.10
CA TYR A 1008 7.93 8.50 -21.19
C TYR A 1008 7.17 9.82 -21.14
N MET A 1009 5.88 9.78 -21.44
CA MET A 1009 4.96 10.91 -21.33
C MET A 1009 3.98 10.62 -20.20
N VAL A 1010 4.05 11.44 -19.15
CA VAL A 1010 3.12 11.33 -18.03
C VAL A 1010 1.72 11.77 -18.43
N TRP A 1011 0.70 11.01 -18.05
CA TRP A 1011 -0.71 11.41 -18.15
C TRP A 1011 -1.18 11.90 -16.77
N SER A 1012 -1.41 13.19 -16.56
CA SER A 1012 -1.33 14.30 -17.52
C SER A 1012 -0.54 15.49 -16.99
N LEU A 1013 -0.23 16.46 -17.88
CA LEU A 1013 0.44 17.70 -17.46
C LEU A 1013 -0.38 18.44 -16.39
N LEU A 1014 -1.70 18.49 -16.59
CA LEU A 1014 -2.65 19.26 -15.80
C LEU A 1014 -4.01 18.57 -15.80
N ASP A 1015 -4.79 18.78 -14.75
CA ASP A 1015 -6.16 18.26 -14.66
C ASP A 1015 -6.98 18.72 -15.86
N ASN A 1016 -7.73 17.81 -16.44
CA ASN A 1016 -8.47 18.04 -17.67
C ASN A 1016 -9.83 17.31 -17.61
N MET A 1017 -10.68 17.49 -18.63
CA MET A 1017 -11.99 16.83 -18.65
C MET A 1017 -11.83 15.35 -19.04
N GLU A 1018 -12.01 14.43 -18.11
CA GLU A 1018 -11.82 13.00 -18.32
C GLU A 1018 -13.07 12.33 -18.90
N TRP A 1019 -13.42 12.76 -20.12
CA TRP A 1019 -14.43 12.12 -20.98
C TRP A 1019 -15.80 12.00 -20.29
N LEU A 1020 -16.35 10.77 -20.16
CA LEU A 1020 -17.64 10.54 -19.52
C LEU A 1020 -17.62 10.75 -18.00
N GLU A 1021 -16.44 10.69 -17.35
CA GLU A 1021 -16.29 10.92 -15.91
C GLU A 1021 -16.21 12.42 -15.58
N GLY A 1022 -16.19 13.30 -16.59
CA GLY A 1022 -16.18 14.76 -16.40
C GLY A 1022 -14.91 15.23 -15.71
N TYR A 1023 -15.03 16.00 -14.62
CA TYR A 1023 -13.87 16.44 -13.84
C TYR A 1023 -13.72 15.68 -12.51
N ILE A 1024 -14.37 14.52 -12.36
CA ILE A 1024 -14.35 13.73 -11.10
C ILE A 1024 -12.97 13.12 -10.85
N PRO A 1025 -12.39 12.31 -11.76
CA PRO A 1025 -11.01 11.89 -11.63
C PRO A 1025 -10.07 13.00 -12.13
N CYS A 1026 -8.99 13.22 -11.40
CA CYS A 1026 -7.94 14.18 -11.72
C CYS A 1026 -6.64 13.40 -11.93
N LEU A 1027 -6.01 13.51 -13.10
CA LEU A 1027 -4.76 12.82 -13.44
C LEU A 1027 -3.56 13.79 -13.56
N GLY A 1028 -3.78 15.10 -13.38
CA GLY A 1028 -2.77 16.11 -13.63
C GLY A 1028 -1.66 16.15 -12.59
N LEU A 1029 -0.43 16.39 -13.05
CA LEU A 1029 0.65 16.86 -12.16
C LEU A 1029 0.36 18.26 -11.60
N TYR A 1030 -0.39 19.06 -12.35
CA TYR A 1030 -0.91 20.35 -11.90
C TYR A 1030 -2.43 20.26 -11.71
N GLN A 1031 -2.90 20.68 -10.55
CA GLN A 1031 -4.32 20.89 -10.30
C GLN A 1031 -4.82 22.10 -11.09
N VAL A 1032 -6.03 22.01 -11.65
CA VAL A 1032 -6.72 23.13 -12.29
C VAL A 1032 -7.92 23.56 -11.45
N ASP A 1033 -8.03 24.86 -11.16
CA ASP A 1033 -9.23 25.43 -10.56
C ASP A 1033 -10.28 25.72 -11.63
N TYR A 1034 -11.31 24.86 -11.73
CA TYR A 1034 -12.41 25.04 -12.69
C TYR A 1034 -13.45 26.09 -12.27
N GLN A 1035 -13.40 26.59 -11.03
CA GLN A 1035 -14.26 27.70 -10.57
C GLN A 1035 -13.64 29.06 -10.90
N ASP A 1036 -12.30 29.11 -10.99
CA ASP A 1036 -11.59 30.28 -11.47
C ASP A 1036 -11.76 30.44 -13.00
N PRO A 1037 -12.30 31.57 -13.50
CA PRO A 1037 -12.35 31.85 -14.93
C PRO A 1037 -10.98 31.82 -15.61
N ALA A 1038 -9.89 32.11 -14.88
CA ALA A 1038 -8.52 32.03 -15.40
C ALA A 1038 -7.96 30.60 -15.45
N ARG A 1039 -8.70 29.62 -14.90
CA ARG A 1039 -8.29 28.20 -14.81
C ARG A 1039 -6.93 28.04 -14.13
N THR A 1040 -6.71 28.69 -12.99
CA THR A 1040 -5.39 28.70 -12.32
C THR A 1040 -4.83 27.28 -12.16
N ARG A 1041 -3.52 27.11 -12.46
CA ARG A 1041 -2.81 25.84 -12.35
C ARG A 1041 -1.85 25.83 -11.17
N VAL A 1042 -1.97 24.84 -10.29
CA VAL A 1042 -1.15 24.71 -9.07
C VAL A 1042 -0.45 23.35 -9.06
N ALA A 1043 0.87 23.35 -8.85
CA ALA A 1043 1.65 22.13 -8.84
C ALA A 1043 1.28 21.23 -7.64
N ARG A 1044 1.06 19.94 -7.92
CA ARG A 1044 0.99 18.92 -6.87
C ARG A 1044 2.39 18.46 -6.46
N LYS A 1045 2.47 17.75 -5.34
CA LYS A 1045 3.72 17.17 -4.84
C LYS A 1045 4.38 16.25 -5.88
N SER A 1046 3.59 15.46 -6.60
CA SER A 1046 4.08 14.60 -7.70
C SER A 1046 4.79 15.37 -8.82
N ALA A 1047 4.42 16.63 -9.11
CA ALA A 1047 5.11 17.47 -10.08
C ALA A 1047 6.58 17.70 -9.71
N LEU A 1048 6.85 17.95 -8.42
CA LEU A 1048 8.20 18.16 -7.89
C LEU A 1048 9.02 16.87 -7.88
N VAL A 1049 8.39 15.73 -7.58
CA VAL A 1049 9.04 14.42 -7.64
C VAL A 1049 9.39 14.07 -9.09
N TYR A 1050 8.50 14.34 -10.05
CA TYR A 1050 8.78 14.13 -11.46
C TYR A 1050 9.87 15.06 -11.98
N LYS A 1051 9.84 16.35 -11.61
CA LYS A 1051 10.94 17.29 -11.88
C LYS A 1051 12.28 16.76 -11.37
N HIS A 1052 12.30 16.24 -10.14
CA HIS A 1052 13.50 15.66 -9.54
C HIS A 1052 14.02 14.45 -10.32
N LEU A 1053 13.13 13.56 -10.76
CA LEU A 1053 13.50 12.43 -11.63
C LEU A 1053 14.11 12.94 -12.94
N ILE A 1054 13.50 13.90 -13.63
CA ILE A 1054 13.97 14.36 -14.94
C ILE A 1054 15.35 15.00 -14.83
N LYS A 1055 15.56 15.82 -13.79
CA LYS A 1055 16.83 16.47 -13.52
C LYS A 1055 17.94 15.46 -13.24
N ASN A 1056 17.65 14.49 -12.38
CA ASN A 1056 18.68 13.59 -11.86
C ASN A 1056 18.81 12.29 -12.63
N ARG A 1057 17.81 11.93 -13.45
CA ARG A 1057 17.70 10.70 -14.24
C ARG A 1057 17.71 9.41 -13.43
N TYR A 1058 17.45 9.46 -12.13
CA TYR A 1058 17.32 8.28 -11.28
C TYR A 1058 16.16 8.47 -10.29
N ILE A 1059 15.64 7.36 -9.78
CA ILE A 1059 14.55 7.36 -8.82
C ILE A 1059 15.14 7.58 -7.43
N ASP A 1060 14.71 8.65 -6.77
CA ASP A 1060 15.07 8.96 -5.39
C ASP A 1060 13.86 8.76 -4.49
N TYR A 1061 13.87 7.68 -3.73
CA TYR A 1061 12.80 7.36 -2.77
C TYR A 1061 12.83 8.29 -1.55
N GLU A 1062 14.00 8.84 -1.23
CA GLU A 1062 14.25 9.72 -0.08
C GLU A 1062 14.01 11.21 -0.41
N TYR A 1063 13.84 11.54 -1.69
CA TYR A 1063 13.50 12.90 -2.10
C TYR A 1063 12.07 13.22 -1.69
N GLU A 1064 11.96 14.26 -0.85
CA GLU A 1064 10.73 14.83 -0.36
C GLU A 1064 10.82 16.36 -0.55
N PRO A 1065 9.91 16.98 -1.31
CA PRO A 1065 9.97 18.42 -1.56
C PRO A 1065 9.69 19.22 -0.28
N GLU A 1066 10.58 20.16 0.06
CA GLU A 1066 10.45 21.02 1.26
C GLU A 1066 9.22 21.95 1.21
N ASN A 1067 8.79 22.33 0.00
CA ASN A 1067 7.59 23.12 -0.24
C ASN A 1067 7.05 22.85 -1.67
N LEU A 1068 5.82 23.28 -1.94
CA LEU A 1068 5.14 23.05 -3.23
C LEU A 1068 5.40 24.15 -4.28
N THR A 1069 6.44 24.96 -4.12
CA THR A 1069 6.74 26.06 -5.05
C THR A 1069 7.54 25.55 -6.25
N MET A 1070 7.03 25.79 -7.45
CA MET A 1070 7.77 25.51 -8.69
C MET A 1070 8.64 26.71 -9.10
N THR A 1071 9.82 26.39 -9.63
CA THR A 1071 10.75 27.34 -10.24
C THR A 1071 11.29 26.74 -11.53
N ILE A 1072 11.79 27.57 -12.43
CA ILE A 1072 12.47 27.12 -13.65
C ILE A 1072 13.96 27.05 -13.33
N ASP A 1073 14.57 25.88 -13.53
CA ASP A 1073 16.00 25.68 -13.29
C ASP A 1073 16.86 26.39 -14.35
N ASP A 1074 18.05 26.86 -13.98
CA ASP A 1074 18.99 27.50 -14.90
C ASP A 1074 19.30 26.59 -16.11
N GLY A 1075 19.05 27.08 -17.32
CA GLY A 1075 19.28 26.34 -18.56
C GLY A 1075 18.02 25.82 -19.28
N PHE A 1076 16.82 26.12 -18.76
CA PHE A 1076 15.51 25.85 -19.36
C PHE A 1076 14.70 27.11 -19.70
#